data_AF-A0A8C9YYP0-F1
#
_entry.id   AF-A0A8C9YYP0-F1
#
_cell.length_a   1.000
_cell.length_b   1.000
_cell.length_c   1.000
_cell.angle_alpha   90.00
_cell.angle_beta   90.00
_cell.angle_gamma   90.00
#
_symmetry.space_group_name_H-M   'P 1'
#
loop_
_entity.id
_entity.type
_entity.pdbx_description
1 polymer ?
#
loop_
_entity_poly.entity_id
_entity_poly.type
_entity_poly.pdbx_seq_one_letter_code
_entity_poly.pdbx_strand_id
1 'polypeptide(L)'
;MACARVPLDEQQVTEPGPLGKEHTLPALHPTRKEDRCFVPYKSLPEDGSAAEVEEFMEHAKFITEDLEWLLTLPHDKFWCQVVFDDSLQRCLDSYLHQAPRGLDLASLPSSPAVADMQRSVHRAVFLTFLRMATHKESKENFLTPAVFGEIIYENFLFDIPKILDLCVLFGKGNSQLLHKMLENIFTQQPSYYSDLDETVPTVLQVFDTILDKCGLHCEGATAMEPMKLRTLLYCVFSLLSQDLVDLILYLCDSTTTIHAFLDIFPAACSSFHSHGFLSRLTSFYEAAVPDLEKAVRKRNFDDKGLQQDLWKRLSHSCRKIVEMAHLLLHHTCLQPILEGGENMQTFAEELLQHFTAFLPEKRFLSDYDEQFPIADDISLLQQALPVIDETRTSYLLQGVESAWDCVGRRRPHSQTPYQGAAGALTVLSVCYQGAVCPVSEGELESLLSCIRDLLPDLGEGFLLACLREYDYNSELVINNILEDRLAPNLDKLDRAMPRPVKEVLPDVLDVRSNVFDDDEFDIFRRDQVDMSRIWKGRSAREMLNDKKHVAEQRSRYQAYETVVDEVVIEPGESAEAYDYDDEYDDTYDMGQVGANDLDGDSLLNRRPFTIPQILRKGNKPELEEEGEDEEEEETLQVITSFKNSRSNITEKNSLTHFKQRPNNVVGQAKGRGQTQETLVDRRKEANKGRGANHNRRNMADRKRNKGMIPS
;
A
#
# COMPACT_ATOMS: atom_id res chain seq x y z
N MET A 1 21.79 45.39 -38.91
CA MET A 1 21.41 45.42 -37.49
C MET A 1 20.54 44.19 -37.26
N ALA A 2 21.02 43.21 -36.51
CA ALA A 2 20.18 42.08 -36.13
C ALA A 2 19.08 42.63 -35.22
N CYS A 3 17.83 42.59 -35.66
CA CYS A 3 16.69 42.96 -34.83
C CYS A 3 16.78 42.11 -33.55
N ALA A 4 16.82 42.75 -32.38
CA ALA A 4 16.80 42.03 -31.12
C ALA A 4 15.53 41.17 -31.11
N ARG A 5 15.69 39.86 -30.89
CA ARG A 5 14.56 38.93 -30.91
C ARG A 5 13.81 39.10 -29.59
N VAL A 6 12.56 39.53 -29.69
CA VAL A 6 11.69 39.85 -28.55
C VAL A 6 11.00 38.56 -28.09
N PRO A 7 10.94 38.24 -26.79
CA PRO A 7 10.22 37.07 -26.28
C PRO A 7 8.70 37.22 -26.48
N LEU A 8 7.97 36.10 -26.58
CA LEU A 8 6.54 36.09 -26.92
C LEU A 8 5.68 36.94 -25.96
N ASP A 9 6.01 36.95 -24.68
CA ASP A 9 5.34 37.73 -23.64
C ASP A 9 5.47 39.26 -23.81
N GLU A 10 6.51 39.72 -24.50
CA GLU A 10 6.71 41.15 -24.81
C GLU A 10 6.30 41.52 -26.24
N GLN A 11 6.00 40.52 -27.08
CA GLN A 11 5.61 40.74 -28.47
C GLN A 11 4.22 41.37 -28.55
N GLN A 12 4.07 42.28 -29.52
CA GLN A 12 2.79 42.87 -29.90
C GLN A 12 2.46 42.53 -31.35
N VAL A 13 1.19 42.22 -31.61
CA VAL A 13 0.68 41.87 -32.94
C VAL A 13 -0.38 42.89 -33.31
N THR A 14 -0.30 43.39 -34.54
CA THR A 14 -1.31 44.32 -35.08
C THR A 14 -2.22 43.55 -36.03
N GLU A 15 -3.51 43.51 -35.70
CA GLU A 15 -4.52 42.77 -36.46
C GLU A 15 -5.67 43.72 -36.86
N PRO A 16 -6.35 43.46 -38.00
CA PRO A 16 -7.50 44.26 -38.41
C PRO A 16 -8.67 44.03 -37.44
N GLY A 17 -9.13 45.10 -36.78
CA GLY A 17 -10.25 45.04 -35.86
C GLY A 17 -11.61 44.90 -36.54
N PRO A 18 -12.69 44.68 -35.78
CA PRO A 18 -14.05 44.42 -36.30
C PRO A 18 -14.64 45.56 -37.14
N LEU A 19 -14.05 46.77 -37.08
CA LEU A 19 -14.43 47.93 -37.89
C LEU A 19 -13.39 48.29 -38.98
N GLY A 20 -12.43 47.41 -39.26
CA GLY A 20 -11.35 47.65 -40.23
C GLY A 20 -10.25 48.59 -39.75
N LYS A 21 -10.28 49.04 -38.48
CA LYS A 21 -9.16 49.76 -37.86
C LYS A 21 -8.15 48.77 -37.33
N GLU A 22 -6.89 48.95 -37.69
CA GLU A 22 -5.78 48.22 -37.08
C GLU A 22 -5.73 48.51 -35.59
N HIS A 23 -5.60 47.45 -34.79
CA HIS A 23 -5.42 47.53 -33.35
C HIS A 23 -4.27 46.63 -32.95
N THR A 24 -3.40 47.15 -32.09
CA THR A 24 -2.22 46.44 -31.59
C THR A 24 -2.58 45.80 -30.25
N LEU A 25 -2.36 44.49 -30.14
CA LEU A 25 -2.63 43.69 -28.96
C LEU A 25 -1.35 42.96 -28.54
N PRO A 26 -1.24 42.51 -27.28
CA PRO A 26 -0.23 41.54 -26.89
C PRO A 26 -0.34 40.27 -27.74
N ALA A 27 0.79 39.64 -28.05
CA ALA A 27 0.80 38.39 -28.81
C ALA A 27 0.04 37.28 -28.06
N LEU A 28 0.15 37.21 -26.73
CA LEU A 28 -0.71 36.36 -25.91
C LEU A 28 -2.00 37.09 -25.57
N HIS A 29 -3.09 36.73 -26.24
CA HIS A 29 -4.39 37.36 -25.99
C HIS A 29 -5.56 36.38 -26.20
N PRO A 30 -6.61 36.40 -25.35
CA PRO A 30 -7.73 35.45 -25.44
C PRO A 30 -8.43 35.41 -26.80
N THR A 31 -8.52 36.54 -27.50
CA THR A 31 -9.19 36.61 -28.81
C THR A 31 -8.35 36.02 -29.95
N ARG A 32 -7.08 35.69 -29.71
CA ARG A 32 -6.18 35.10 -30.70
C ARG A 32 -6.18 33.58 -30.66
N LYS A 33 -6.86 32.97 -29.69
CA LYS A 33 -7.14 31.53 -29.68
C LYS A 33 -8.15 31.21 -30.78
N GLU A 34 -8.09 30.01 -31.32
CA GLU A 34 -9.05 29.53 -32.30
C GLU A 34 -10.25 28.90 -31.58
N ASP A 35 -11.46 29.09 -32.12
CA ASP A 35 -12.69 28.50 -31.61
C ASP A 35 -12.76 27.00 -31.97
N ARG A 36 -11.96 26.21 -31.26
CA ARG A 36 -11.92 24.75 -31.33
C ARG A 36 -12.34 24.16 -29.99
N CYS A 37 -13.06 23.04 -30.03
CA CYS A 37 -13.53 22.36 -28.83
C CYS A 37 -12.82 21.01 -28.71
N PHE A 38 -12.02 20.83 -27.66
CA PHE A 38 -11.37 19.56 -27.37
C PHE A 38 -12.28 18.68 -26.51
N VAL A 39 -12.57 17.48 -27.00
CA VAL A 39 -13.43 16.53 -26.28
C VAL A 39 -12.66 15.81 -25.17
N PRO A 40 -13.26 15.57 -23.99
CA PRO A 40 -12.62 14.78 -22.95
C PRO A 40 -12.36 13.34 -23.38
N TYR A 41 -11.22 12.80 -22.96
CA TYR A 41 -10.88 11.39 -23.11
C TYR A 41 -11.76 10.51 -22.22
N LYS A 42 -12.11 9.34 -22.74
CA LYS A 42 -12.88 8.31 -22.07
C LYS A 42 -12.24 6.95 -22.36
N SER A 43 -11.93 6.18 -21.32
CA SER A 43 -11.32 4.85 -21.47
C SER A 43 -12.30 3.83 -22.04
N LEU A 44 -11.76 2.78 -22.66
CA LEU A 44 -12.56 1.64 -23.12
C LEU A 44 -12.97 0.79 -21.92
N PRO A 45 -14.26 0.39 -21.77
CA PRO A 45 -14.69 -0.54 -20.75
C PRO A 45 -14.03 -1.93 -20.92
N GLU A 46 -13.76 -2.64 -19.81
CA GLU A 46 -13.09 -3.96 -19.82
C GLU A 46 -13.86 -5.02 -20.64
N ASP A 47 -15.20 -4.99 -20.61
CA ASP A 47 -16.10 -5.84 -21.40
C ASP A 47 -16.81 -5.05 -22.52
N GLY A 48 -16.08 -4.15 -23.18
CA GLY A 48 -16.63 -3.26 -24.19
C GLY A 48 -17.29 -4.00 -25.36
N SER A 49 -18.58 -3.73 -25.58
CA SER A 49 -19.31 -4.15 -26.77
C SER A 49 -18.71 -3.52 -28.03
N ALA A 50 -19.00 -4.10 -29.21
CA ALA A 50 -18.50 -3.55 -30.48
C ALA A 50 -18.90 -2.08 -30.70
N ALA A 51 -20.05 -1.66 -30.18
CA ALA A 51 -20.51 -0.28 -30.24
C ALA A 51 -19.67 0.66 -29.35
N GLU A 52 -19.28 0.21 -28.15
CA GLU A 52 -18.43 0.99 -27.25
C GLU A 52 -16.99 1.11 -27.77
N VAL A 53 -16.50 0.07 -28.47
CA VAL A 53 -15.23 0.15 -29.20
C VAL A 53 -15.31 1.18 -30.33
N GLU A 54 -16.40 1.21 -31.09
CA GLU A 54 -16.60 2.21 -32.14
C GLU A 54 -16.69 3.63 -31.58
N GLU A 55 -17.44 3.84 -30.49
CA GLU A 55 -17.53 5.12 -29.76
C GLU A 55 -16.14 5.58 -29.28
N PHE A 56 -15.35 4.66 -28.68
CA PHE A 56 -13.99 4.95 -28.26
C PHE A 56 -13.12 5.37 -29.46
N MET A 57 -13.18 4.64 -30.56
CA MET A 57 -12.36 4.91 -31.75
C MET A 57 -12.70 6.27 -32.37
N GLU A 58 -13.97 6.65 -32.41
CA GLU A 58 -14.39 7.97 -32.90
C GLU A 58 -13.92 9.10 -31.98
N HIS A 59 -14.13 8.99 -30.67
CA HIS A 59 -13.67 9.99 -29.70
C HIS A 59 -12.14 10.14 -29.69
N ALA A 60 -11.41 9.02 -29.66
CA ALA A 60 -9.95 9.02 -29.68
C ALA A 60 -9.39 9.63 -30.99
N LYS A 61 -10.11 9.44 -32.10
CA LYS A 61 -9.76 10.06 -33.38
C LYS A 61 -9.92 11.58 -33.33
N PHE A 62 -11.03 12.11 -32.80
CA PHE A 62 -11.20 13.56 -32.63
C PHE A 62 -10.07 14.14 -31.77
N ILE A 63 -9.77 13.53 -30.63
CA ILE A 63 -8.68 13.97 -29.75
C ILE A 63 -7.34 13.98 -30.50
N THR A 64 -7.04 12.92 -31.25
CA THR A 64 -5.79 12.83 -32.01
C THR A 64 -5.71 13.93 -33.08
N GLU A 65 -6.75 14.11 -33.89
CA GLU A 65 -6.78 15.14 -34.94
C GLU A 65 -6.71 16.56 -34.37
N ASP A 66 -7.34 16.81 -33.22
CA ASP A 66 -7.33 18.10 -32.54
C ASP A 66 -5.95 18.39 -31.93
N LEU A 67 -5.32 17.42 -31.27
CA LEU A 67 -3.97 17.58 -30.71
C LEU A 67 -2.89 17.65 -31.79
N GLU A 68 -3.01 16.89 -32.88
CA GLU A 68 -2.07 16.98 -34.01
C GLU A 68 -2.12 18.37 -34.66
N TRP A 69 -3.32 18.93 -34.86
CA TRP A 69 -3.46 20.31 -35.30
C TRP A 69 -2.85 21.30 -34.30
N LEU A 70 -3.10 21.13 -33.01
CA LEU A 70 -2.52 21.99 -31.96
C LEU A 70 -0.98 22.00 -32.07
N LEU A 71 -0.38 20.82 -32.31
CA LEU A 71 1.06 20.66 -32.52
C LEU A 71 1.55 21.31 -33.83
N THR A 72 0.69 21.47 -34.85
CA THR A 72 1.05 22.20 -36.07
C THR A 72 0.99 23.72 -35.94
N LEU A 73 0.35 24.26 -34.88
CA LEU A 73 0.21 25.71 -34.71
C LEU A 73 1.58 26.39 -34.54
N PRO A 74 1.73 27.63 -35.05
CA PRO A 74 2.86 28.50 -34.70
C PRO A 74 2.96 28.73 -33.18
N HIS A 75 4.16 29.05 -32.69
CA HIS A 75 4.44 29.18 -31.26
C HIS A 75 3.49 30.14 -30.53
N ASP A 76 3.20 31.32 -31.08
CA ASP A 76 2.31 32.30 -30.47
C ASP A 76 0.85 31.81 -30.38
N LYS A 77 0.36 31.18 -31.46
CA LYS A 77 -1.00 30.62 -31.53
C LYS A 77 -1.16 29.38 -30.66
N PHE A 78 -0.13 28.53 -30.58
CA PHE A 78 -0.09 27.39 -29.68
C PHE A 78 -0.28 27.85 -28.22
N TRP A 79 0.53 28.82 -27.77
CA TRP A 79 0.42 29.33 -26.40
C TRP A 79 -0.89 30.07 -26.14
N CYS A 80 -1.47 30.77 -27.12
CA CYS A 80 -2.82 31.32 -26.98
C CYS A 80 -3.86 30.23 -26.75
N GLN A 81 -3.78 29.11 -27.47
CA GLN A 81 -4.71 28.00 -27.27
C GLN A 81 -4.52 27.36 -25.90
N VAL A 82 -3.28 27.03 -25.52
CA VAL A 82 -2.96 26.37 -24.26
C VAL A 82 -3.42 27.16 -23.04
N VAL A 83 -3.22 28.48 -23.05
CA VAL A 83 -3.51 29.36 -21.91
C VAL A 83 -5.00 29.69 -21.80
N PHE A 84 -5.69 29.89 -22.92
CA PHE A 84 -7.05 30.47 -22.91
C PHE A 84 -8.16 29.49 -23.31
N ASP A 85 -7.84 28.22 -23.60
CA ASP A 85 -8.82 27.19 -23.92
C ASP A 85 -8.97 26.14 -22.79
N ASP A 86 -9.96 26.35 -21.93
CA ASP A 86 -10.31 25.39 -20.89
C ASP A 86 -10.65 23.99 -21.42
N SER A 87 -11.16 23.87 -22.65
CA SER A 87 -11.53 22.56 -23.20
C SER A 87 -10.31 21.68 -23.44
N LEU A 88 -9.19 22.30 -23.87
CA LEU A 88 -7.91 21.63 -24.03
C LEU A 88 -7.39 21.09 -22.69
N GLN A 89 -7.39 21.91 -21.64
CA GLN A 89 -6.96 21.47 -20.30
C GLN A 89 -7.80 20.30 -19.80
N ARG A 90 -9.14 20.38 -19.92
CA ARG A 90 -10.04 19.28 -19.55
C ARG A 90 -9.77 18.01 -20.34
N CYS A 91 -9.46 18.12 -21.63
CA CYS A 91 -9.09 17.00 -22.48
C CYS A 91 -7.79 16.33 -21.98
N LEU A 92 -6.73 17.11 -21.75
CA LEU A 92 -5.46 16.59 -21.25
C LEU A 92 -5.60 15.95 -19.87
N ASP A 93 -6.33 16.60 -18.95
CA ASP A 93 -6.61 16.09 -17.60
C ASP A 93 -7.36 14.76 -17.63
N SER A 94 -8.42 14.69 -18.43
CA SER A 94 -9.20 13.45 -18.57
C SER A 94 -8.36 12.31 -19.13
N TYR A 95 -7.41 12.59 -20.03
CA TYR A 95 -6.49 11.59 -20.53
C TYR A 95 -5.52 11.12 -19.44
N LEU A 96 -4.84 12.04 -18.75
CA LEU A 96 -3.90 11.67 -17.69
C LEU A 96 -4.58 10.82 -16.63
N HIS A 97 -5.80 11.16 -16.23
CA HIS A 97 -6.55 10.43 -15.21
C HIS A 97 -7.06 9.06 -15.66
N GLN A 98 -7.49 8.89 -16.91
CA GLN A 98 -8.19 7.68 -17.36
C GLN A 98 -7.40 6.79 -18.33
N ALA A 99 -6.23 7.24 -18.81
CA ALA A 99 -5.43 6.45 -19.73
C ALA A 99 -4.97 5.15 -19.05
N PRO A 100 -5.10 4.00 -19.73
CA PRO A 100 -4.74 2.70 -19.15
C PRO A 100 -3.26 2.68 -18.78
N ARG A 101 -2.94 2.17 -17.59
CA ARG A 101 -1.55 2.05 -17.13
C ARG A 101 -0.94 0.75 -17.63
N GLY A 102 0.39 0.74 -17.83
CA GLY A 102 1.09 -0.41 -18.44
C GLY A 102 1.01 -1.74 -17.66
N LEU A 103 0.52 -1.71 -16.41
CA LEU A 103 0.32 -2.89 -15.56
C LEU A 103 -1.12 -3.41 -15.56
N ASP A 104 -2.06 -2.70 -16.18
CA ASP A 104 -3.46 -3.09 -16.20
C ASP A 104 -3.72 -4.15 -17.26
N LEU A 105 -3.58 -5.42 -16.89
CA LEU A 105 -3.81 -6.56 -17.78
C LEU A 105 -5.21 -6.59 -18.42
N ALA A 106 -6.22 -6.01 -17.76
CA ALA A 106 -7.57 -5.87 -18.30
C ALA A 106 -7.68 -4.85 -19.45
N SER A 107 -6.65 -4.02 -19.64
CA SER A 107 -6.61 -2.97 -20.68
C SER A 107 -5.95 -3.41 -21.98
N LEU A 108 -5.63 -4.71 -22.15
CA LEU A 108 -5.01 -5.19 -23.38
C LEU A 108 -5.91 -4.86 -24.59
N PRO A 109 -5.37 -4.27 -25.66
CA PRO A 109 -6.19 -3.83 -26.77
C PRO A 109 -6.93 -5.01 -27.41
N SER A 110 -8.25 -4.90 -27.50
CA SER A 110 -9.11 -5.94 -28.09
C SER A 110 -8.81 -6.19 -29.58
N SER A 111 -8.21 -5.21 -30.26
CA SER A 111 -7.76 -5.32 -31.65
C SER A 111 -6.50 -4.49 -31.93
N PRO A 112 -5.73 -4.82 -33.00
CA PRO A 112 -4.58 -4.01 -33.41
C PRO A 112 -4.93 -2.55 -33.72
N ALA A 113 -6.11 -2.30 -34.29
CA ALA A 113 -6.58 -0.95 -34.61
C ALA A 113 -6.80 -0.10 -33.34
N VAL A 114 -7.35 -0.69 -32.28
CA VAL A 114 -7.49 -0.02 -30.96
C VAL A 114 -6.12 0.28 -30.37
N ALA A 115 -5.18 -0.66 -30.48
CA ALA A 115 -3.81 -0.46 -30.03
C ALA A 115 -3.10 0.69 -30.77
N ASP A 116 -3.29 0.78 -32.10
CA ASP A 116 -2.74 1.85 -32.94
C ASP A 116 -3.33 3.20 -32.56
N MET A 117 -4.65 3.26 -32.32
CA MET A 117 -5.34 4.47 -31.89
C MET A 117 -4.86 4.94 -30.51
N GLN A 118 -4.79 4.03 -29.53
CA GLN A 118 -4.26 4.34 -28.20
C GLN A 118 -2.83 4.88 -28.27
N ARG A 119 -1.96 4.26 -29.09
CA ARG A 119 -0.58 4.75 -29.32
C ARG A 119 -0.56 6.15 -29.96
N SER A 120 -1.49 6.44 -30.86
CA SER A 120 -1.59 7.75 -31.53
C SER A 120 -1.99 8.84 -30.54
N VAL A 121 -3.04 8.62 -29.74
CA VAL A 121 -3.46 9.55 -28.68
C VAL A 121 -2.32 9.73 -27.66
N HIS A 122 -1.72 8.63 -27.19
CA HIS A 122 -0.63 8.66 -26.22
C HIS A 122 0.55 9.52 -26.70
N ARG A 123 0.94 9.35 -27.97
CA ARG A 123 2.00 10.16 -28.59
C ARG A 123 1.60 11.64 -28.68
N ALA A 124 0.39 11.95 -29.15
CA ALA A 124 -0.06 13.32 -29.32
C ALA A 124 -0.13 14.07 -27.97
N VAL A 125 -0.62 13.42 -26.91
CA VAL A 125 -0.65 13.97 -25.55
C VAL A 125 0.75 14.24 -25.04
N PHE A 126 1.67 13.27 -25.14
CA PHE A 126 3.05 13.44 -24.70
C PHE A 126 3.74 14.63 -25.38
N LEU A 127 3.61 14.74 -26.71
CA LEU A 127 4.21 15.83 -27.47
C LEU A 127 3.60 17.19 -27.12
N THR A 128 2.30 17.22 -26.76
CA THR A 128 1.64 18.43 -26.29
C THR A 128 2.25 18.89 -24.97
N PHE A 129 2.37 17.99 -23.98
CA PHE A 129 3.05 18.30 -22.72
C PHE A 129 4.53 18.65 -22.90
N LEU A 130 5.25 17.98 -23.81
CA LEU A 130 6.63 18.32 -24.14
C LEU A 130 6.76 19.76 -24.64
N ARG A 131 5.87 20.18 -25.54
CA ARG A 131 5.86 21.55 -26.06
C ARG A 131 5.51 22.56 -24.97
N MET A 132 4.51 22.26 -24.13
CA MET A 132 4.15 23.10 -22.97
C MET A 132 5.27 23.18 -21.91
N ALA A 133 6.08 22.14 -21.76
CA ALA A 133 7.22 22.12 -20.85
C ALA A 133 8.46 22.85 -21.41
N THR A 134 8.43 23.35 -22.65
CA THR A 134 9.58 23.92 -23.35
C THR A 134 9.43 25.44 -23.50
N HIS A 135 10.05 26.22 -22.60
CA HIS A 135 9.99 27.69 -22.64
C HIS A 135 10.72 28.30 -23.85
N LYS A 136 11.60 27.54 -24.50
CA LYS A 136 12.40 27.96 -25.66
C LYS A 136 12.32 26.93 -26.78
N GLU A 137 11.30 27.06 -27.63
CA GLU A 137 11.08 26.18 -28.78
C GLU A 137 12.14 26.39 -29.88
N SER A 138 12.61 27.63 -30.07
CA SER A 138 13.69 27.95 -31.00
C SER A 138 14.48 29.20 -30.56
N LYS A 139 15.43 29.63 -31.38
CA LYS A 139 16.13 30.91 -31.17
C LYS A 139 15.24 32.14 -31.42
N GLU A 140 14.09 31.97 -32.06
CA GLU A 140 13.13 33.04 -32.40
C GLU A 140 11.85 32.94 -31.58
N ASN A 141 11.49 31.72 -31.20
CA ASN A 141 10.25 31.40 -30.49
C ASN A 141 10.60 30.97 -29.07
N PHE A 142 10.44 31.88 -28.13
CA PHE A 142 10.71 31.64 -26.71
C PHE A 142 9.88 32.60 -25.84
N LEU A 143 9.67 32.19 -24.59
CA LEU A 143 9.11 32.99 -23.51
C LEU A 143 10.23 33.38 -22.54
N THR A 144 10.07 34.52 -21.89
CA THR A 144 10.92 34.90 -20.75
C THR A 144 10.76 33.83 -19.65
N PRO A 145 11.85 33.29 -19.06
CA PRO A 145 11.73 32.17 -18.14
C PRO A 145 10.82 32.40 -16.92
N ALA A 146 10.86 33.61 -16.35
CA ALA A 146 9.98 33.99 -15.24
C ALA A 146 8.50 33.98 -15.65
N VAL A 147 8.17 34.60 -16.78
CA VAL A 147 6.79 34.65 -17.29
C VAL A 147 6.30 33.26 -17.71
N PHE A 148 7.17 32.43 -18.28
CA PHE A 148 6.86 31.03 -18.53
C PHE A 148 6.49 30.29 -17.25
N GLY A 149 7.28 30.45 -16.18
CA GLY A 149 7.02 29.87 -14.87
C GLY A 149 5.68 30.31 -14.26
N GLU A 150 5.33 31.59 -14.41
CA GLU A 150 4.02 32.14 -14.01
C GLU A 150 2.89 31.53 -14.86
N ILE A 151 3.04 31.48 -16.19
CA ILE A 151 2.01 30.93 -17.09
C ILE A 151 1.69 29.47 -16.75
N ILE A 152 2.71 28.62 -16.58
CA ILE A 152 2.48 27.20 -16.33
C ILE A 152 1.83 26.92 -14.98
N TYR A 153 2.11 27.75 -13.98
CA TYR A 153 1.61 27.62 -12.61
C TYR A 153 0.20 28.20 -12.45
N GLU A 154 0.02 29.48 -12.81
CA GLU A 154 -1.24 30.21 -12.59
C GLU A 154 -2.40 29.71 -13.47
N ASN A 155 -2.08 29.10 -14.62
CA ASN A 155 -3.09 28.52 -15.51
C ASN A 155 -3.29 27.00 -15.28
N PHE A 156 -2.72 26.42 -14.22
CA PHE A 156 -2.84 24.99 -13.89
C PHE A 156 -2.44 24.06 -15.05
N LEU A 157 -1.47 24.48 -15.88
CA LEU A 157 -1.00 23.66 -17.01
C LEU A 157 -0.24 22.43 -16.51
N PHE A 158 0.39 22.55 -15.34
CA PHE A 158 0.98 21.46 -14.59
C PHE A 158 0.56 21.58 -13.12
N ASP A 159 0.42 20.43 -12.48
CA ASP A 159 0.27 20.27 -11.04
C ASP A 159 0.99 18.98 -10.63
N ILE A 160 1.20 18.75 -9.33
CA ILE A 160 1.91 17.55 -8.86
C ILE A 160 1.20 16.26 -9.31
N PRO A 161 -0.14 16.11 -9.21
CA PRO A 161 -0.83 14.94 -9.76
C PRO A 161 -0.59 14.68 -11.26
N LYS A 162 -0.66 15.70 -12.11
CA LYS A 162 -0.36 15.60 -13.55
C LYS A 162 1.09 15.17 -13.77
N ILE A 163 2.03 15.69 -12.98
CA ILE A 163 3.45 15.32 -13.07
C ILE A 163 3.66 13.84 -12.69
N LEU A 164 3.00 13.37 -11.63
CA LEU A 164 3.00 11.95 -11.24
C LEU A 164 2.44 11.07 -12.36
N ASP A 165 1.30 11.48 -12.94
CA ASP A 165 0.66 10.78 -14.06
C ASP A 165 1.55 10.76 -15.32
N LEU A 166 2.20 11.87 -15.64
CA LEU A 166 3.14 11.96 -16.76
C LEU A 166 4.31 10.97 -16.57
N CYS A 167 4.83 10.84 -15.35
CA CYS A 167 5.91 9.93 -15.02
C CYS A 167 5.52 8.47 -15.24
N VAL A 168 4.39 8.03 -14.69
CA VAL A 168 3.95 6.63 -14.81
C VAL A 168 3.52 6.27 -16.23
N LEU A 169 2.94 7.22 -16.97
CA LEU A 169 2.51 7.00 -18.36
C LEU A 169 3.66 7.00 -19.36
N PHE A 170 4.56 7.98 -19.28
CA PHE A 170 5.53 8.26 -20.35
C PHE A 170 6.98 7.94 -19.96
N GLY A 171 7.24 7.60 -18.70
CA GLY A 171 8.58 7.30 -18.20
C GLY A 171 9.24 6.11 -18.89
N LYS A 172 8.47 5.05 -19.14
CA LYS A 172 8.96 3.86 -19.83
C LYS A 172 9.18 4.16 -21.31
N GLY A 173 10.44 4.41 -21.67
CA GLY A 173 10.89 4.66 -23.05
C GLY A 173 11.27 6.11 -23.34
N ASN A 174 10.72 7.09 -22.62
CA ASN A 174 11.03 8.52 -22.78
C ASN A 174 11.68 9.16 -21.54
N SER A 175 12.21 8.37 -20.61
CA SER A 175 12.73 8.83 -19.31
C SER A 175 13.66 10.04 -19.40
N GLN A 176 14.65 10.02 -20.29
CA GLN A 176 15.60 11.13 -20.44
C GLN A 176 14.95 12.43 -20.90
N LEU A 177 13.95 12.35 -21.79
CA LEU A 177 13.26 13.52 -22.29
C LEU A 177 12.30 14.07 -21.22
N LEU A 178 11.59 13.17 -20.54
CA LEU A 178 10.68 13.54 -19.46
C LEU A 178 11.44 14.12 -18.25
N HIS A 179 12.60 13.58 -17.88
CA HIS A 179 13.49 14.19 -16.89
C HIS A 179 13.79 15.64 -17.24
N LYS A 180 14.22 15.92 -18.48
CA LYS A 180 14.52 17.29 -18.93
C LYS A 180 13.28 18.20 -18.92
N MET A 181 12.10 17.66 -19.25
CA MET A 181 10.85 18.40 -19.16
C MET A 181 10.58 18.83 -17.71
N LEU A 182 10.65 17.88 -16.76
CA LEU A 182 10.40 18.15 -15.35
C LEU A 182 11.46 19.07 -14.75
N GLU A 183 12.73 18.82 -15.04
CA GLU A 183 13.84 19.70 -14.64
C GLU A 183 13.61 21.13 -15.12
N ASN A 184 13.17 21.34 -16.38
CA ASN A 184 12.85 22.68 -16.85
C ASN A 184 11.64 23.28 -16.11
N ILE A 185 10.58 22.51 -15.87
CA ILE A 185 9.39 22.98 -15.14
C ILE A 185 9.76 23.44 -13.72
N PHE A 186 10.43 22.59 -12.93
CA PHE A 186 10.83 22.90 -11.55
C PHE A 186 11.90 24.00 -11.47
N THR A 187 12.78 24.11 -12.48
CA THR A 187 13.78 25.18 -12.53
C THR A 187 13.15 26.54 -12.80
N GLN A 188 12.21 26.62 -13.77
CA GLN A 188 11.57 27.89 -14.10
C GLN A 188 10.45 28.27 -13.12
N GLN A 189 9.87 27.31 -12.42
CA GLN A 189 8.88 27.52 -11.37
C GLN A 189 9.20 26.69 -10.13
N PRO A 190 9.99 27.25 -9.19
CA PRO A 190 10.35 26.55 -7.96
C PRO A 190 9.19 26.31 -6.99
N SER A 191 8.05 27.00 -7.13
CA SER A 191 6.89 26.83 -6.23
C SER A 191 6.33 25.41 -6.27
N TYR A 192 6.56 24.64 -7.35
CA TYR A 192 6.22 23.22 -7.39
C TYR A 192 6.95 22.38 -6.33
N TYR A 193 8.11 22.80 -5.81
CA TYR A 193 8.71 22.14 -4.65
C TYR A 193 7.88 22.33 -3.39
N SER A 194 7.29 23.52 -3.19
CA SER A 194 6.36 23.76 -2.08
C SER A 194 5.10 22.93 -2.23
N ASP A 195 4.52 22.89 -3.44
CA ASP A 195 3.35 22.05 -3.72
C ASP A 195 3.67 20.57 -3.50
N LEU A 196 4.89 20.13 -3.85
CA LEU A 196 5.35 18.78 -3.61
C LEU A 196 5.43 18.46 -2.11
N ASP A 197 6.06 19.33 -1.33
CA ASP A 197 6.17 19.19 0.13
C ASP A 197 4.78 19.16 0.80
N GLU A 198 3.83 19.95 0.31
CA GLU A 198 2.43 19.90 0.78
C GLU A 198 1.71 18.60 0.35
N THR A 199 2.11 18.01 -0.78
CA THR A 199 1.51 16.79 -1.32
C THR A 199 2.05 15.53 -0.64
N VAL A 200 3.34 15.46 -0.26
CA VAL A 200 3.96 14.26 0.33
C VAL A 200 3.19 13.69 1.55
N PRO A 201 2.68 14.50 2.50
CA PRO A 201 1.85 13.99 3.59
C PRO A 201 0.58 13.27 3.12
N THR A 202 -0.06 13.74 2.04
CA THR A 202 -1.23 13.06 1.47
C THR A 202 -0.84 11.76 0.75
N VAL A 203 0.35 11.71 0.13
CA VAL A 203 0.91 10.46 -0.41
C VAL A 203 1.17 9.45 0.71
N LEU A 204 1.68 9.89 1.86
CA LEU A 204 1.88 9.01 3.03
C LEU A 204 0.56 8.47 3.60
N GLN A 205 -0.49 9.29 3.63
CA GLN A 205 -1.83 8.88 4.08
C GLN A 205 -2.42 7.74 3.23
N VAL A 206 -1.98 7.56 1.98
CA VAL A 206 -2.38 6.41 1.15
C VAL A 206 -1.97 5.10 1.81
N PHE A 207 -0.74 5.00 2.31
CA PHE A 207 -0.24 3.80 2.99
C PHE A 207 -0.95 3.57 4.32
N ASP A 208 -1.22 4.63 5.09
CA ASP A 208 -2.01 4.54 6.33
C ASP A 208 -3.44 4.05 6.03
N THR A 209 -4.08 4.57 4.97
CA THR A 209 -5.42 4.13 4.54
C THR A 209 -5.44 2.65 4.16
N ILE A 210 -4.38 2.15 3.53
CA ILE A 210 -4.23 0.73 3.20
C ILE A 210 -4.08 -0.11 4.48
N LEU A 211 -3.27 0.34 5.45
CA LEU A 211 -3.13 -0.33 6.75
C LEU A 211 -4.47 -0.36 7.52
N ASP A 212 -5.19 0.76 7.54
CA ASP A 212 -6.51 0.89 8.16
C ASP A 212 -7.51 -0.08 7.56
N LYS A 213 -7.60 -0.13 6.22
CA LYS A 213 -8.48 -1.07 5.51
C LYS A 213 -8.10 -2.53 5.78
N CYS A 214 -6.82 -2.81 5.98
CA CYS A 214 -6.34 -4.13 6.37
C CYS A 214 -6.57 -4.48 7.85
N GLY A 215 -6.93 -3.48 8.68
CA GLY A 215 -7.02 -3.59 10.13
C GLY A 215 -5.66 -3.78 10.82
N LEU A 216 -4.60 -3.30 10.16
CA LEU A 216 -3.22 -3.41 10.61
C LEU A 216 -2.69 -2.10 11.22
N HIS A 217 -3.46 -1.01 11.14
CA HIS A 217 -3.05 0.27 11.69
C HIS A 217 -3.00 0.21 13.23
N CYS A 218 -1.80 0.43 13.76
CA CYS A 218 -1.53 0.45 15.19
C CYS A 218 -1.12 1.87 15.60
N GLU A 219 -2.03 2.84 15.52
CA GLU A 219 -1.74 4.16 16.05
C GLU A 219 -1.78 4.13 17.59
N GLY A 220 -0.61 4.35 18.20
CA GLY A 220 -0.50 4.79 19.60
C GLY A 220 -0.61 3.72 20.69
N ALA A 221 -0.58 2.42 20.37
CA ALA A 221 -0.39 1.41 21.39
C ALA A 221 1.10 1.38 21.80
N THR A 222 1.47 2.24 22.75
CA THR A 222 2.47 1.78 23.73
C THR A 222 2.06 0.38 24.15
N ALA A 223 2.99 -0.56 24.18
CA ALA A 223 2.75 -2.00 24.35
C ALA A 223 2.07 -2.42 25.69
N MET A 224 1.37 -1.51 26.38
CA MET A 224 0.75 -1.71 27.70
C MET A 224 -0.75 -1.38 27.77
N GLU A 225 -1.43 -0.87 26.73
CA GLU A 225 -2.89 -0.70 26.79
C GLU A 225 -3.67 -1.85 26.11
N PRO A 226 -4.59 -2.52 26.83
CA PRO A 226 -5.39 -3.59 26.25
C PRO A 226 -6.39 -3.04 25.21
N MET A 227 -6.19 -3.39 23.94
CA MET A 227 -7.15 -3.10 22.87
C MET A 227 -8.47 -3.85 23.07
N LYS A 228 -9.60 -3.20 22.76
CA LYS A 228 -10.93 -3.81 22.80
C LYS A 228 -11.01 -4.97 21.78
N LEU A 229 -11.51 -6.11 22.23
CA LEU A 229 -11.70 -7.36 21.47
C LEU A 229 -12.48 -7.24 20.13
N ARG A 230 -13.11 -6.08 19.86
CA ARG A 230 -13.90 -5.85 18.65
C ARG A 230 -13.05 -5.42 17.44
N THR A 231 -11.85 -4.88 17.63
CA THR A 231 -10.99 -4.42 16.53
C THR A 231 -10.28 -5.58 15.83
N LEU A 232 -10.11 -6.73 16.50
CA LEU A 232 -9.49 -7.95 15.98
C LEU A 232 -10.34 -8.72 14.94
N LEU A 233 -11.56 -8.28 14.64
CA LEU A 233 -12.45 -8.96 13.67
C LEU A 233 -12.27 -8.46 12.23
N TYR A 234 -11.63 -7.30 12.04
CA TYR A 234 -11.21 -6.79 10.72
C TYR A 234 -9.76 -7.19 10.49
N CYS A 235 -9.54 -8.45 10.13
CA CYS A 235 -8.27 -8.89 9.58
C CYS A 235 -8.39 -8.83 8.06
N VAL A 236 -7.28 -8.71 7.32
CA VAL A 236 -7.27 -8.86 5.84
C VAL A 236 -8.05 -10.10 5.39
N PHE A 237 -8.07 -11.15 6.22
CA PHE A 237 -8.86 -12.37 6.03
C PHE A 237 -10.38 -12.21 6.09
N SER A 238 -10.90 -11.17 6.72
CA SER A 238 -12.33 -10.84 6.84
C SER A 238 -12.85 -9.91 5.74
N LEU A 239 -11.97 -9.30 4.92
CA LEU A 239 -12.36 -8.41 3.82
C LEU A 239 -13.19 -9.14 2.76
N LEU A 240 -14.08 -8.45 2.04
CA LEU A 240 -14.71 -9.07 0.88
C LEU A 240 -13.63 -9.35 -0.19
N SER A 241 -13.85 -10.33 -1.07
CA SER A 241 -12.89 -10.66 -2.14
C SER A 241 -12.63 -9.45 -3.06
N GLN A 242 -13.67 -8.67 -3.38
CA GLN A 242 -13.53 -7.47 -4.20
C GLN A 242 -12.72 -6.37 -3.49
N ASP A 243 -12.96 -6.14 -2.19
CA ASP A 243 -12.21 -5.14 -1.43
C ASP A 243 -10.70 -5.44 -1.40
N LEU A 244 -10.33 -6.73 -1.35
CA LEU A 244 -8.93 -7.15 -1.43
C LEU A 244 -8.33 -6.90 -2.82
N VAL A 245 -9.10 -7.15 -3.89
CA VAL A 245 -8.69 -6.86 -5.27
C VAL A 245 -8.43 -5.36 -5.41
N ASP A 246 -9.40 -4.53 -5.06
CA ASP A 246 -9.31 -3.07 -5.18
C ASP A 246 -8.15 -2.51 -4.33
N LEU A 247 -7.90 -3.08 -3.14
CA LEU A 247 -6.79 -2.68 -2.28
C LEU A 247 -5.42 -3.02 -2.89
N ILE A 248 -5.26 -4.21 -3.48
CA ILE A 248 -4.00 -4.59 -4.13
C ILE A 248 -3.79 -3.77 -5.41
N LEU A 249 -4.85 -3.51 -6.18
CA LEU A 249 -4.78 -2.63 -7.35
C LEU A 249 -4.35 -1.22 -6.94
N TYR A 250 -4.96 -0.68 -5.89
CA TYR A 250 -4.63 0.65 -5.39
C TYR A 250 -3.19 0.74 -4.85
N LEU A 251 -2.72 -0.29 -4.12
CA LEU A 251 -1.32 -0.37 -3.67
C LEU A 251 -0.36 -0.43 -4.86
N CYS A 252 -0.68 -1.24 -5.86
CA CYS A 252 0.13 -1.41 -7.07
C CYS A 252 0.23 -0.11 -7.86
N ASP A 253 -0.89 0.57 -8.10
CA ASP A 253 -0.90 1.87 -8.78
C ASP A 253 -0.10 2.91 -7.99
N SER A 254 -0.37 3.06 -6.69
CA SER A 254 0.29 4.05 -5.84
C SER A 254 1.81 3.86 -5.82
N THR A 255 2.28 2.63 -5.56
CA THR A 255 3.72 2.33 -5.50
C THR A 255 4.41 2.48 -6.85
N THR A 256 3.74 2.12 -7.95
CA THR A 256 4.30 2.28 -9.30
C THR A 256 4.40 3.75 -9.69
N THR A 257 3.37 4.54 -9.39
CA THR A 257 3.32 5.97 -9.71
C THR A 257 4.36 6.77 -8.94
N ILE A 258 4.47 6.56 -7.62
CA ILE A 258 5.49 7.22 -6.79
C ILE A 258 6.89 6.81 -7.24
N HIS A 259 7.13 5.51 -7.47
CA HIS A 259 8.42 5.05 -7.97
C HIS A 259 8.79 5.71 -9.31
N ALA A 260 7.87 5.72 -10.28
CA ALA A 260 8.13 6.29 -11.59
C ALA A 260 8.52 7.77 -11.50
N PHE A 261 7.87 8.53 -10.61
CA PHE A 261 8.23 9.92 -10.38
C PHE A 261 9.62 10.10 -9.79
N LEU A 262 9.96 9.34 -8.73
CA LEU A 262 11.28 9.43 -8.09
C LEU A 262 12.42 8.98 -9.02
N ASP A 263 12.18 7.98 -9.86
CA ASP A 263 13.15 7.49 -10.86
C ASP A 263 13.40 8.53 -11.98
N ILE A 264 12.34 9.20 -12.43
CA ILE A 264 12.42 10.17 -13.54
C ILE A 264 12.88 11.56 -13.07
N PHE A 265 12.57 11.92 -11.83
CA PHE A 265 12.94 13.20 -11.24
C PHE A 265 13.58 13.02 -9.85
N PRO A 266 14.85 12.58 -9.79
CA PRO A 266 15.56 12.30 -8.53
C PRO A 266 15.66 13.48 -7.55
N ALA A 267 15.58 14.72 -8.03
CA ALA A 267 15.61 15.90 -7.16
C ALA A 267 14.45 15.90 -6.13
N ALA A 268 13.32 15.26 -6.45
CA ALA A 268 12.20 15.08 -5.52
C ALA A 268 12.51 14.17 -4.33
N CYS A 269 13.55 13.32 -4.40
CA CYS A 269 13.93 12.45 -3.28
C CYS A 269 14.22 13.25 -2.01
N SER A 270 14.75 14.48 -2.14
CA SER A 270 15.03 15.37 -1.01
C SER A 270 13.75 15.78 -0.26
N SER A 271 12.70 16.18 -0.97
CA SER A 271 11.37 16.46 -0.41
C SER A 271 10.82 15.25 0.34
N PHE A 272 10.77 14.08 -0.31
CA PHE A 272 10.26 12.85 0.32
C PHE A 272 11.05 12.46 1.57
N HIS A 273 12.37 12.57 1.51
CA HIS A 273 13.27 12.28 2.62
C HIS A 273 13.04 13.22 3.82
N SER A 274 12.86 14.52 3.58
CA SER A 274 12.59 15.50 4.64
C SER A 274 11.29 15.22 5.43
N HIS A 275 10.31 14.58 4.79
CA HIS A 275 9.05 14.16 5.41
C HIS A 275 9.12 12.77 6.07
N GLY A 276 10.31 12.17 6.20
CA GLY A 276 10.51 10.87 6.84
C GLY A 276 9.91 9.70 6.06
N PHE A 277 9.70 9.85 4.74
CA PHE A 277 9.01 8.87 3.91
C PHE A 277 9.62 7.48 3.98
N LEU A 278 10.96 7.39 3.99
CA LEU A 278 11.69 6.11 4.06
C LEU A 278 11.27 5.27 5.28
N SER A 279 11.23 5.87 6.47
CA SER A 279 10.87 5.16 7.71
C SER A 279 9.42 4.66 7.71
N ARG A 280 8.50 5.44 7.12
CA ARG A 280 7.09 5.05 6.97
C ARG A 280 6.93 3.95 5.95
N LEU A 281 7.71 3.98 4.88
CA LEU A 281 7.70 2.98 3.82
C LEU A 281 8.20 1.61 4.33
N THR A 282 9.29 1.57 5.10
CA THR A 282 9.83 0.33 5.65
C THR A 282 8.91 -0.30 6.69
N SER A 283 8.37 0.50 7.61
CA SER A 283 7.39 0.03 8.60
C SER A 283 6.07 -0.42 7.97
N PHE A 284 5.59 0.26 6.92
CA PHE A 284 4.46 -0.20 6.12
C PHE A 284 4.74 -1.57 5.50
N TYR A 285 5.92 -1.77 4.92
CA TYR A 285 6.30 -3.03 4.29
C TYR A 285 6.27 -4.18 5.28
N GLU A 286 6.89 -4.02 6.45
CA GLU A 286 6.93 -5.05 7.49
C GLU A 286 5.52 -5.41 7.99
N ALA A 287 4.66 -4.41 8.17
CA ALA A 287 3.31 -4.61 8.67
C ALA A 287 2.36 -5.21 7.62
N ALA A 288 2.31 -4.64 6.41
CA ALA A 288 1.28 -4.96 5.42
C ALA A 288 1.59 -6.20 4.58
N VAL A 289 2.84 -6.35 4.12
CA VAL A 289 3.20 -7.35 3.11
C VAL A 289 2.96 -8.78 3.57
N PRO A 290 3.35 -9.22 4.79
CA PRO A 290 3.13 -10.59 5.23
C PRO A 290 1.64 -10.97 5.26
N ASP A 291 0.77 -10.07 5.71
CA ASP A 291 -0.66 -10.32 5.78
C ASP A 291 -1.35 -10.28 4.42
N LEU A 292 -0.95 -9.36 3.53
CA LEU A 292 -1.43 -9.32 2.15
C LEU A 292 -1.00 -10.58 1.37
N GLU A 293 0.27 -11.00 1.48
CA GLU A 293 0.76 -12.23 0.84
C GLU A 293 -0.03 -13.45 1.34
N LYS A 294 -0.22 -13.55 2.66
CA LYS A 294 -0.95 -14.65 3.28
C LYS A 294 -2.41 -14.66 2.84
N ALA A 295 -3.05 -13.49 2.73
CA ALA A 295 -4.43 -13.37 2.27
C ALA A 295 -4.58 -13.82 0.80
N VAL A 296 -3.69 -13.38 -0.09
CA VAL A 296 -3.71 -13.81 -1.50
C VAL A 296 -3.44 -15.31 -1.63
N ARG A 297 -2.51 -15.89 -0.85
CA ARG A 297 -2.18 -17.33 -0.94
C ARG A 297 -3.26 -18.24 -0.35
N LYS A 298 -3.82 -17.87 0.82
CA LYS A 298 -4.69 -18.77 1.60
C LYS A 298 -6.18 -18.63 1.29
N ARG A 299 -6.62 -17.54 0.65
CA ARG A 299 -8.02 -17.40 0.23
C ARG A 299 -8.29 -18.29 -0.98
N ASN A 300 -9.49 -18.87 -0.99
CA ASN A 300 -10.00 -19.57 -2.17
C ASN A 300 -10.62 -18.53 -3.10
N PHE A 301 -9.97 -18.31 -4.25
CA PHE A 301 -10.54 -17.54 -5.35
C PHE A 301 -11.24 -18.50 -6.32
N ASP A 302 -12.42 -18.13 -6.79
CA ASP A 302 -13.15 -18.90 -7.80
C ASP A 302 -12.38 -18.92 -9.13
N ASP A 303 -11.72 -17.81 -9.45
CA ASP A 303 -10.80 -17.68 -10.57
C ASP A 303 -9.33 -17.74 -10.12
N LYS A 304 -8.61 -18.78 -10.56
CA LYS A 304 -7.17 -18.92 -10.32
C LYS A 304 -6.32 -17.92 -11.11
N GLY A 305 -6.83 -17.42 -12.24
CA GLY A 305 -6.18 -16.37 -13.03
C GLY A 305 -6.09 -15.08 -12.24
N LEU A 306 -7.20 -14.63 -11.67
CA LEU A 306 -7.26 -13.48 -10.76
C LEU A 306 -6.28 -13.62 -9.58
N GLN A 307 -6.24 -14.78 -8.91
CA GLN A 307 -5.31 -14.99 -7.80
C GLN A 307 -3.83 -14.83 -8.23
N GLN A 308 -3.47 -15.33 -9.41
CA GLN A 308 -2.13 -15.16 -9.96
C GLN A 308 -1.83 -13.72 -10.34
N ASP A 309 -2.80 -12.97 -10.88
CA ASP A 309 -2.64 -11.56 -11.19
C ASP A 309 -2.42 -10.74 -9.91
N LEU A 310 -3.25 -10.93 -8.89
CA LEU A 310 -3.09 -10.29 -7.59
C LEU A 310 -1.72 -10.58 -6.97
N TRP A 311 -1.24 -11.82 -7.07
CA TRP A 311 0.09 -12.20 -6.60
C TRP A 311 1.20 -11.45 -7.35
N LYS A 312 1.09 -11.34 -8.68
CA LYS A 312 2.05 -10.60 -9.51
C LYS A 312 2.06 -9.12 -9.18
N ARG A 313 0.89 -8.49 -9.01
CA ARG A 313 0.75 -7.08 -8.65
C ARG A 313 1.26 -6.77 -7.26
N LEU A 314 0.98 -7.64 -6.28
CA LEU A 314 1.55 -7.51 -4.94
C LEU A 314 3.08 -7.63 -4.98
N SER A 315 3.61 -8.64 -5.67
CA SER A 315 5.06 -8.82 -5.82
C SER A 315 5.72 -7.63 -6.53
N HIS A 316 5.05 -7.06 -7.54
CA HIS A 316 5.48 -5.84 -8.21
C HIS A 316 5.53 -4.66 -7.25
N SER A 317 4.47 -4.45 -6.46
CA SER A 317 4.39 -3.39 -5.45
C SER A 317 5.52 -3.52 -4.43
N CYS A 318 5.78 -4.73 -3.93
CA CYS A 318 6.87 -4.99 -3.00
C CYS A 318 8.23 -4.60 -3.58
N ARG A 319 8.50 -4.99 -4.82
CA ARG A 319 9.73 -4.60 -5.52
C ARG A 319 9.83 -3.09 -5.68
N LYS A 320 8.74 -2.42 -6.08
CA LYS A 320 8.72 -0.95 -6.23
C LYS A 320 8.97 -0.23 -4.92
N ILE A 321 8.47 -0.75 -3.80
CA ILE A 321 8.76 -0.23 -2.46
C ILE A 321 10.26 -0.32 -2.14
N VAL A 322 10.87 -1.48 -2.39
CA VAL A 322 12.31 -1.68 -2.15
C VAL A 322 13.17 -0.79 -3.06
N GLU A 323 12.83 -0.71 -4.35
CA GLU A 323 13.49 0.18 -5.32
C GLU A 323 13.34 1.66 -4.91
N MET A 324 12.17 2.10 -4.42
CA MET A 324 11.98 3.46 -3.90
C MET A 324 12.85 3.75 -2.67
N ALA A 325 12.93 2.80 -1.73
CA ALA A 325 13.79 2.95 -0.55
C ALA A 325 15.26 3.13 -0.95
N HIS A 326 15.73 2.34 -1.93
CA HIS A 326 17.08 2.47 -2.46
C HIS A 326 17.29 3.80 -3.21
N LEU A 327 16.35 4.23 -4.05
CA LEU A 327 16.43 5.52 -4.75
C LEU A 327 16.56 6.70 -3.78
N LEU A 328 15.79 6.68 -2.69
CA LEU A 328 15.88 7.70 -1.65
C LEU A 328 17.28 7.71 -1.01
N LEU A 329 17.77 6.56 -0.54
CA LEU A 329 19.11 6.45 0.04
C LEU A 329 20.22 6.82 -0.94
N HIS A 330 20.06 6.43 -2.21
CA HIS A 330 21.02 6.71 -3.25
C HIS A 330 21.18 8.21 -3.47
N HIS A 331 20.08 8.92 -3.70
CA HIS A 331 20.13 10.35 -4.05
C HIS A 331 20.35 11.27 -2.84
N THR A 332 19.91 10.90 -1.64
CA THR A 332 20.10 11.76 -0.44
C THR A 332 21.38 11.46 0.33
N CYS A 333 21.94 10.26 0.22
CA CYS A 333 23.12 9.86 0.98
C CYS A 333 24.28 9.39 0.09
N LEU A 334 24.12 8.33 -0.72
CA LEU A 334 25.23 7.69 -1.43
C LEU A 334 25.84 8.59 -2.52
N GLN A 335 25.02 9.22 -3.35
CA GLN A 335 25.48 10.07 -4.44
C GLN A 335 26.26 11.29 -3.92
N PRO A 336 25.78 12.05 -2.90
CA PRO A 336 26.58 13.11 -2.28
C PRO A 336 27.93 12.64 -1.73
N ILE A 337 28.02 11.40 -1.23
CA ILE A 337 29.29 10.81 -0.76
C ILE A 337 30.22 10.54 -1.94
N LEU A 338 29.70 9.98 -3.04
CA LEU A 338 30.47 9.67 -4.25
C LEU A 338 30.97 10.92 -4.98
N GLU A 339 30.20 12.01 -4.94
CA GLU A 339 30.57 13.29 -5.58
C GLU A 339 31.66 14.06 -4.79
N GLY A 340 31.92 13.69 -3.53
CA GLY A 340 33.10 14.16 -2.78
C GLY A 340 32.97 15.55 -2.15
N GLY A 341 31.84 15.85 -1.49
CA GLY A 341 31.59 17.16 -0.83
C GLY A 341 32.14 17.33 0.59
N GLU A 342 32.02 18.54 1.17
CA GLU A 342 32.50 18.83 2.55
C GLU A 342 31.71 18.06 3.63
N ASN A 343 30.46 17.66 3.34
CA ASN A 343 29.54 17.03 4.29
C ASN A 343 29.46 15.49 4.19
N MET A 344 30.43 14.83 3.56
CA MET A 344 30.43 13.37 3.35
C MET A 344 30.21 12.57 4.64
N GLN A 345 30.80 13.01 5.75
CA GLN A 345 30.66 12.32 7.03
C GLN A 345 29.23 12.38 7.57
N THR A 346 28.53 13.50 7.39
CA THR A 346 27.13 13.65 7.80
C THR A 346 26.23 12.71 7.00
N PHE A 347 26.41 12.65 5.67
CA PHE A 347 25.65 11.73 4.82
C PHE A 347 25.94 10.26 5.14
N ALA A 348 27.19 9.93 5.48
CA ALA A 348 27.55 8.57 5.89
C ALA A 348 26.94 8.19 7.25
N GLU A 349 26.96 9.09 8.22
CA GLU A 349 26.31 8.89 9.51
C GLU A 349 24.80 8.69 9.37
N GLU A 350 24.18 9.47 8.49
CA GLU A 350 22.77 9.37 8.15
C GLU A 350 22.43 8.04 7.46
N LEU A 351 23.22 7.62 6.47
CA LEU A 351 23.04 6.32 5.81
C LEU A 351 23.14 5.16 6.81
N LEU A 352 24.15 5.18 7.69
CA LEU A 352 24.30 4.18 8.74
C LEU A 352 23.13 4.23 9.74
N GLN A 353 22.54 5.41 9.98
CA GLN A 353 21.35 5.55 10.81
C GLN A 353 20.13 4.89 10.15
N HIS A 354 19.93 5.09 8.85
CA HIS A 354 18.85 4.42 8.11
C HIS A 354 19.02 2.90 8.10
N PHE A 355 20.23 2.39 7.82
CA PHE A 355 20.49 0.95 7.92
C PHE A 355 20.26 0.39 9.34
N THR A 356 20.59 1.17 10.37
CA THR A 356 20.28 0.78 11.76
C THR A 356 18.76 0.72 11.98
N ALA A 357 18.01 1.66 11.42
CA ALA A 357 16.55 1.70 11.51
C ALA A 357 15.86 0.54 10.75
N PHE A 358 16.54 -0.09 9.79
CA PHE A 358 16.00 -1.27 9.09
C PHE A 358 16.13 -2.57 9.89
N LEU A 359 17.03 -2.64 10.88
CA LEU A 359 17.30 -3.87 11.64
C LEU A 359 16.07 -4.50 12.32
N PRO A 360 15.11 -3.73 12.88
CA PRO A 360 13.87 -4.29 13.41
C PRO A 360 12.94 -4.86 12.33
N GLU A 361 12.98 -4.30 11.12
CA GLU A 361 12.09 -4.61 10.00
C GLU A 361 12.66 -5.79 9.18
N LYS A 362 12.65 -6.98 9.77
CA LYS A 362 13.39 -8.15 9.25
C LYS A 362 12.94 -8.59 7.87
N ARG A 363 11.63 -8.54 7.58
CA ARG A 363 11.11 -8.95 6.27
C ARG A 363 11.44 -7.91 5.20
N PHE A 364 11.33 -6.63 5.51
CA PHE A 364 11.81 -5.57 4.60
C PHE A 364 13.32 -5.71 4.35
N LEU A 365 14.10 -5.85 5.42
CA LEU A 365 15.56 -5.91 5.35
C LEU A 365 16.07 -7.08 4.51
N SER A 366 15.45 -8.26 4.62
CA SER A 366 15.81 -9.41 3.79
C SER A 366 15.53 -9.16 2.31
N ASP A 367 14.36 -8.60 1.98
CA ASP A 367 13.93 -8.37 0.60
C ASP A 367 14.70 -7.18 -0.04
N TYR A 368 15.12 -6.20 0.78
CA TYR A 368 16.00 -5.11 0.39
C TYR A 368 17.41 -5.63 0.09
N ASP A 369 18.01 -6.38 1.02
CA ASP A 369 19.36 -6.90 0.88
C ASP A 369 19.50 -7.94 -0.26
N GLU A 370 18.41 -8.63 -0.62
CA GLU A 370 18.37 -9.51 -1.79
C GLU A 370 18.59 -8.74 -3.11
N GLN A 371 18.11 -7.49 -3.19
CA GLN A 371 18.18 -6.66 -4.40
C GLN A 371 19.34 -5.65 -4.37
N PHE A 372 19.60 -5.07 -3.20
CA PHE A 372 20.59 -4.03 -2.96
C PHE A 372 21.43 -4.45 -1.74
N PRO A 373 22.50 -5.26 -1.94
CA PRO A 373 23.27 -5.80 -0.84
C PRO A 373 23.89 -4.69 0.02
N ILE A 374 23.51 -4.64 1.29
CA ILE A 374 23.99 -3.59 2.22
C ILE A 374 25.51 -3.68 2.42
N ALA A 375 26.08 -4.87 2.24
CA ALA A 375 27.52 -5.08 2.28
C ALA A 375 28.27 -4.28 1.21
N ASP A 376 27.69 -4.12 0.02
CA ASP A 376 28.31 -3.38 -1.08
C ASP A 376 28.33 -1.88 -0.75
N ASP A 377 27.22 -1.33 -0.26
CA ASP A 377 27.12 0.07 0.18
C ASP A 377 28.07 0.37 1.37
N ILE A 378 28.16 -0.54 2.35
CA ILE A 378 29.11 -0.42 3.46
C ILE A 378 30.56 -0.46 2.96
N SER A 379 30.86 -1.32 1.98
CA SER A 379 32.21 -1.40 1.40
C SER A 379 32.58 -0.10 0.66
N LEU A 380 31.62 0.50 -0.05
CA LEU A 380 31.76 1.79 -0.72
C LEU A 380 32.00 2.90 0.30
N LEU A 381 31.24 2.91 1.40
CA LEU A 381 31.45 3.83 2.51
C LEU A 381 32.86 3.71 3.10
N GLN A 382 33.34 2.50 3.37
CA GLN A 382 34.68 2.25 3.92
C GLN A 382 35.80 2.70 2.97
N GLN A 383 35.57 2.61 1.65
CA GLN A 383 36.51 3.12 0.64
C GLN A 383 36.51 4.65 0.56
N ALA A 384 35.34 5.27 0.64
CA ALA A 384 35.19 6.73 0.56
C ALA A 384 35.65 7.46 1.84
N LEU A 385 35.46 6.82 3.00
CA LEU A 385 35.73 7.41 4.31
C LEU A 385 36.60 6.47 5.16
N PRO A 386 37.89 6.79 5.37
CA PRO A 386 38.81 5.93 6.12
C PRO A 386 38.57 5.92 7.64
N VAL A 387 37.68 6.76 8.17
CA VAL A 387 37.37 6.89 9.61
C VAL A 387 35.93 6.42 9.90
N ILE A 388 35.54 5.27 9.35
CA ILE A 388 34.26 4.63 9.69
C ILE A 388 34.47 3.59 10.79
N ASP A 389 33.56 3.58 11.76
CA ASP A 389 33.56 2.62 12.86
C ASP A 389 33.25 1.19 12.36
N GLU A 390 34.30 0.36 12.27
CA GLU A 390 34.20 -1.05 11.90
C GLU A 390 33.28 -1.86 12.83
N THR A 391 33.16 -1.47 14.10
CA THR A 391 32.27 -2.19 15.04
C THR A 391 30.81 -1.95 14.69
N ARG A 392 30.45 -0.73 14.30
CA ARG A 392 29.10 -0.37 13.87
C ARG A 392 28.74 -1.04 12.55
N THR A 393 29.64 -1.04 11.55
CA THR A 393 29.38 -1.70 10.27
C THR A 393 29.29 -3.22 10.42
N SER A 394 30.12 -3.82 11.27
CA SER A 394 30.03 -5.26 11.58
C SER A 394 28.72 -5.63 12.26
N TYR A 395 28.24 -4.80 13.20
CA TYR A 395 26.93 -4.99 13.84
C TYR A 395 25.78 -4.93 12.84
N LEU A 396 25.82 -3.99 11.89
CA LEU A 396 24.82 -3.89 10.82
C LEU A 396 24.79 -5.16 9.96
N LEU A 397 25.96 -5.64 9.51
CA LEU A 397 26.05 -6.85 8.69
C LEU A 397 25.55 -8.09 9.44
N GLN A 398 25.90 -8.24 10.72
CA GLN A 398 25.37 -9.31 11.56
C GLN A 398 23.84 -9.18 11.75
N GLY A 399 23.32 -7.96 11.83
CA GLY A 399 21.88 -7.69 11.87
C GLY A 399 21.16 -8.14 10.60
N VAL A 400 21.77 -7.91 9.42
CA VAL A 400 21.28 -8.41 8.13
C VAL A 400 21.26 -9.93 8.10
N GLU A 401 22.35 -10.59 8.53
CA GLU A 401 22.39 -12.06 8.64
C GLU A 401 21.27 -12.60 9.55
N SER A 402 21.05 -11.96 10.70
CA SER A 402 19.97 -12.33 11.62
C SER A 402 18.59 -12.18 10.98
N ALA A 403 18.37 -11.19 10.12
CA ALA A 403 17.11 -11.01 9.40
C ALA A 403 16.85 -12.17 8.42
N TRP A 404 17.86 -12.57 7.63
CA TRP A 404 17.78 -13.73 6.74
C TRP A 404 17.44 -15.03 7.49
N ASP A 405 18.11 -15.27 8.63
CA ASP A 405 17.85 -16.43 9.48
C ASP A 405 16.41 -16.45 10.02
N CYS A 406 15.87 -15.28 10.39
CA CYS A 406 14.51 -15.17 10.91
C CYS A 406 13.43 -15.44 9.85
N VAL A 407 13.67 -15.05 8.60
CA VAL A 407 12.75 -15.29 7.48
C VAL A 407 12.88 -16.73 6.95
N GLY A 408 13.93 -17.45 7.34
CA GLY A 408 14.19 -18.84 6.94
C GLY A 408 14.63 -18.98 5.49
N ARG A 409 15.13 -17.90 4.89
CA ARG A 409 15.70 -17.90 3.52
C ARG A 409 17.22 -17.92 3.60
N ARG A 410 17.88 -18.53 2.60
CA ARG A 410 19.34 -18.43 2.45
C ARG A 410 19.66 -17.33 1.45
N ARG A 411 20.63 -16.49 1.82
CA ARG A 411 21.19 -15.45 0.96
C ARG A 411 21.73 -16.09 -0.34
N PRO A 412 21.46 -15.53 -1.52
CA PRO A 412 22.22 -15.85 -2.73
C PRO A 412 23.69 -15.59 -2.41
N HIS A 413 24.57 -16.58 -2.56
CA HIS A 413 26.00 -16.37 -2.26
C HIS A 413 26.58 -15.34 -3.24
N SER A 414 26.76 -14.09 -2.79
CA SER A 414 27.63 -13.13 -3.43
C SER A 414 29.07 -13.55 -3.14
N GLN A 415 29.75 -14.09 -4.15
CA GLN A 415 31.20 -14.28 -4.10
C GLN A 415 31.86 -12.90 -4.12
N THR A 416 32.22 -12.36 -2.97
CA THR A 416 33.17 -11.25 -2.85
C THR A 416 34.56 -11.81 -2.58
N PRO A 417 35.52 -11.71 -3.52
CA PRO A 417 36.89 -12.12 -3.29
C PRO A 417 37.69 -10.93 -2.75
N TYR A 418 37.86 -10.84 -1.43
CA TYR A 418 38.89 -9.97 -0.84
C TYR A 418 39.63 -10.68 0.30
N GLN A 419 40.80 -11.23 -0.03
CA GLN A 419 41.94 -11.28 0.88
C GLN A 419 43.23 -11.04 0.08
N GLY A 420 43.90 -9.93 0.40
CA GLY A 420 45.19 -9.55 -0.14
C GLY A 420 46.35 -10.29 0.53
N ALA A 421 47.15 -10.95 -0.32
CA ALA A 421 48.59 -11.22 -0.25
C ALA A 421 49.21 -11.91 0.98
N ALA A 422 49.68 -13.16 0.80
CA ALA A 422 51.10 -13.45 0.52
C ALA A 422 51.41 -14.97 0.48
N GLY A 423 52.04 -15.42 -0.61
CA GLY A 423 53.13 -16.41 -0.56
C GLY A 423 52.80 -17.90 -0.38
N ALA A 424 53.04 -18.65 -1.47
CA ALA A 424 53.52 -20.04 -1.53
C ALA A 424 52.52 -21.20 -1.27
N LEU A 425 52.15 -21.82 -2.39
CA LEU A 425 52.16 -23.27 -2.65
C LEU A 425 52.12 -24.20 -1.42
N THR A 426 50.98 -24.85 -1.19
CA THR A 426 50.97 -26.31 -1.02
C THR A 426 49.61 -26.89 -1.40
N VAL A 427 49.65 -27.75 -2.41
CA VAL A 427 48.58 -28.65 -2.85
C VAL A 427 48.45 -29.78 -1.84
N LEU A 428 47.23 -30.02 -1.33
CA LEU A 428 46.68 -31.29 -0.83
C LEU A 428 45.15 -31.11 -0.88
N SER A 429 44.45 -31.41 -1.98
CA SER A 429 43.96 -32.75 -2.37
C SER A 429 43.39 -33.55 -1.20
N VAL A 430 42.05 -33.54 -1.05
CA VAL A 430 41.09 -34.68 -1.04
C VAL A 430 39.68 -34.02 -1.01
N CYS A 431 39.01 -33.81 -2.15
CA CYS A 431 38.00 -34.68 -2.80
C CYS A 431 36.62 -34.78 -2.10
N TYR A 432 35.60 -34.19 -2.77
CA TYR A 432 34.18 -34.59 -2.96
C TYR A 432 33.32 -34.83 -1.68
N GLN A 433 32.13 -34.22 -1.51
CA GLN A 433 30.98 -34.12 -2.42
C GLN A 433 30.06 -32.92 -2.07
N GLY A 434 29.39 -32.35 -3.09
CA GLY A 434 28.27 -31.40 -2.90
C GLY A 434 28.32 -30.10 -3.71
N ALA A 435 28.99 -30.06 -4.86
CA ALA A 435 28.89 -28.91 -5.78
C ALA A 435 27.57 -28.98 -6.56
N VAL A 436 26.73 -27.96 -6.39
CA VAL A 436 25.45 -27.77 -7.07
C VAL A 436 25.74 -27.40 -8.54
N CYS A 437 25.27 -28.23 -9.48
CA CYS A 437 25.33 -27.91 -10.92
C CYS A 437 24.39 -26.72 -11.23
N PRO A 438 24.83 -25.67 -11.95
CA PRO A 438 23.99 -24.55 -12.35
C PRO A 438 23.08 -24.83 -13.57
N VAL A 439 23.16 -26.03 -14.15
CA VAL A 439 22.42 -26.43 -15.37
C VAL A 439 21.46 -27.56 -15.04
N SER A 440 20.23 -27.52 -15.56
CA SER A 440 19.24 -28.57 -15.32
C SER A 440 19.70 -29.91 -15.89
N GLU A 441 19.25 -31.03 -15.30
CA GLU A 441 19.66 -32.38 -15.72
C GLU A 441 19.32 -32.67 -17.20
N GLY A 442 18.23 -32.08 -17.72
CA GLY A 442 17.85 -32.19 -19.13
C GLY A 442 18.71 -31.37 -20.09
N GLU A 443 19.11 -30.15 -19.71
CA GLU A 443 20.00 -29.31 -20.52
C GLU A 443 21.41 -29.90 -20.61
N LEU A 444 21.90 -30.48 -19.50
CA LEU A 444 23.19 -31.15 -19.47
C LEU A 444 23.22 -32.36 -20.42
N GLU A 445 22.14 -33.16 -20.45
CA GLU A 445 22.04 -34.30 -21.35
C GLU A 445 21.94 -33.88 -22.83
N SER A 446 21.24 -32.77 -23.10
CA SER A 446 21.16 -32.18 -24.44
C SER A 446 22.53 -31.70 -24.94
N LEU A 447 23.33 -31.06 -24.08
CA LEU A 447 24.67 -30.59 -24.41
C LEU A 447 25.64 -31.76 -24.64
N LEU A 448 25.55 -32.81 -23.81
CA LEU A 448 26.34 -34.03 -23.98
C LEU A 448 25.99 -34.76 -25.29
N SER A 449 24.70 -34.88 -25.61
CA SER A 449 24.25 -35.48 -26.87
C SER A 449 24.78 -34.68 -28.07
N CYS A 450 24.72 -33.35 -28.03
CA CYS A 450 25.18 -32.48 -29.11
C CYS A 450 26.68 -32.66 -29.40
N ILE A 451 27.52 -32.75 -28.36
CA ILE A 451 28.96 -32.98 -28.54
C ILE A 451 29.23 -34.41 -29.01
N ARG A 452 28.49 -35.40 -28.50
CA ARG A 452 28.66 -36.81 -28.85
C ARG A 452 28.25 -37.13 -30.28
N ASP A 453 27.25 -36.44 -30.82
CA ASP A 453 26.82 -36.57 -32.22
C ASP A 453 27.94 -36.14 -33.19
N LEU A 454 28.82 -35.22 -32.76
CA LEU A 454 29.96 -34.74 -33.54
C LEU A 454 31.26 -35.51 -33.25
N LEU A 455 31.44 -36.01 -32.02
CA LEU A 455 32.64 -36.71 -31.54
C LEU A 455 32.26 -37.99 -30.78
N PRO A 456 31.90 -39.08 -31.49
CA PRO A 456 31.34 -40.30 -30.88
C PRO A 456 32.38 -41.14 -30.12
N ASP A 457 33.67 -40.92 -30.35
CA ASP A 457 34.77 -41.70 -29.80
C ASP A 457 35.18 -41.28 -28.37
N LEU A 458 34.57 -40.21 -27.84
CA LEU A 458 34.89 -39.66 -26.51
C LEU A 458 33.92 -40.14 -25.43
N GLY A 459 34.45 -40.46 -24.24
CA GLY A 459 33.69 -40.91 -23.10
C GLY A 459 32.88 -39.78 -22.44
N GLU A 460 31.64 -40.07 -22.02
CA GLU A 460 30.74 -39.09 -21.39
C GLU A 460 31.33 -38.47 -20.12
N GLY A 461 32.13 -39.21 -19.35
CA GLY A 461 32.79 -38.69 -18.15
C GLY A 461 33.84 -37.64 -18.46
N PHE A 462 34.55 -37.80 -19.59
CA PHE A 462 35.51 -36.83 -20.09
C PHE A 462 34.81 -35.56 -20.62
N LEU A 463 33.72 -35.74 -21.38
CA LEU A 463 32.91 -34.61 -21.89
C LEU A 463 32.27 -33.80 -20.76
N LEU A 464 31.81 -34.45 -19.70
CA LEU A 464 31.31 -33.80 -18.48
C LEU A 464 32.36 -32.93 -17.79
N ALA A 465 33.60 -33.41 -17.71
CA ALA A 465 34.71 -32.64 -17.15
C ALA A 465 35.05 -31.42 -18.01
N CYS A 466 35.03 -31.58 -19.34
CA CYS A 466 35.25 -30.47 -20.27
C CYS A 466 34.13 -29.43 -20.19
N LEU A 467 32.86 -29.85 -20.17
CA LEU A 467 31.73 -28.95 -20.01
C LEU A 467 31.78 -28.17 -18.70
N ARG A 468 32.27 -28.78 -17.61
CA ARG A 468 32.42 -28.07 -16.32
C ARG A 468 33.53 -27.03 -16.32
N GLU A 469 34.64 -27.29 -17.01
CA GLU A 469 35.78 -26.36 -17.09
C GLU A 469 35.51 -25.19 -18.04
N TYR A 470 34.69 -25.42 -19.08
CA TYR A 470 34.37 -24.44 -20.12
C TYR A 470 32.95 -23.88 -20.00
N ASP A 471 32.47 -23.69 -18.76
CA ASP A 471 31.19 -23.03 -18.42
C ASP A 471 29.96 -23.56 -19.20
N TYR A 472 29.89 -24.87 -19.41
CA TYR A 472 28.81 -25.58 -20.10
C TYR A 472 28.57 -25.14 -21.56
N ASN A 473 29.58 -24.57 -22.22
CA ASN A 473 29.52 -24.17 -23.62
C ASN A 473 29.97 -25.29 -24.57
N SER A 474 29.03 -25.87 -25.32
CA SER A 474 29.31 -26.98 -26.25
C SER A 474 30.28 -26.60 -27.37
N GLU A 475 30.13 -25.42 -27.96
CA GLU A 475 30.96 -24.97 -29.08
C GLU A 475 32.42 -24.75 -28.65
N LEU A 476 32.61 -24.19 -27.46
CA LEU A 476 33.95 -23.96 -26.93
C LEU A 476 34.66 -25.28 -26.59
N VAL A 477 33.91 -26.25 -26.05
CA VAL A 477 34.42 -27.61 -25.80
C VAL A 477 34.82 -28.29 -27.11
N ILE A 478 33.96 -28.26 -28.12
CA ILE A 478 34.23 -28.85 -29.43
C ILE A 478 35.47 -28.19 -30.07
N ASN A 479 35.54 -26.87 -30.07
CA ASN A 479 36.65 -26.15 -30.69
C ASN A 479 37.99 -26.42 -30.00
N ASN A 480 38.02 -26.44 -28.66
CA ASN A 480 39.24 -26.72 -27.91
C ASN A 480 39.70 -28.18 -28.01
N ILE A 481 38.76 -29.13 -28.20
CA ILE A 481 39.09 -30.53 -28.48
C ILE A 481 39.65 -30.70 -29.90
N LEU A 482 39.07 -30.03 -30.90
CA LEU A 482 39.52 -30.12 -32.30
C LEU A 482 40.86 -29.40 -32.55
N GLU A 483 41.13 -28.30 -31.83
CA GLU A 483 42.36 -27.54 -31.95
C GLU A 483 43.51 -28.04 -31.03
N ASP A 484 43.30 -29.14 -30.28
CA ASP A 484 44.23 -29.67 -29.26
C ASP A 484 44.72 -28.58 -28.27
N ARG A 485 43.81 -27.69 -27.84
CA ARG A 485 44.06 -26.62 -26.85
C ARG A 485 43.30 -26.83 -25.55
N LEU A 486 43.30 -28.07 -25.07
CA LEU A 486 42.67 -28.40 -23.80
C LEU A 486 43.46 -27.83 -22.62
N ALA A 487 42.74 -27.43 -21.56
CA ALA A 487 43.37 -27.03 -20.31
C ALA A 487 44.27 -28.16 -19.79
N PRO A 488 45.42 -27.85 -19.15
CA PRO A 488 46.42 -28.85 -18.74
C PRO A 488 45.90 -29.87 -17.71
N ASN A 489 44.76 -29.57 -17.07
CA ASN A 489 44.05 -30.45 -16.15
C ASN A 489 43.17 -31.48 -16.89
N LEU A 490 42.66 -31.12 -18.07
CA LEU A 490 41.81 -31.96 -18.91
C LEU A 490 42.62 -32.83 -19.87
N ASP A 491 43.76 -32.35 -20.36
CA ASP A 491 44.64 -33.08 -21.29
C ASP A 491 45.25 -34.36 -20.67
N LYS A 492 45.32 -34.41 -19.33
CA LYS A 492 45.80 -35.57 -18.57
C LYS A 492 44.71 -36.60 -18.25
N LEU A 493 43.44 -36.29 -18.52
CA LEU A 493 42.33 -37.19 -18.25
C LEU A 493 42.19 -38.21 -19.38
N ASP A 494 41.72 -39.42 -19.02
CA ASP A 494 41.43 -40.45 -20.00
C ASP A 494 40.24 -40.02 -20.89
N ARG A 495 40.47 -39.91 -22.20
CA ARG A 495 39.47 -39.53 -23.20
C ARG A 495 38.33 -40.55 -23.30
N ALA A 496 38.51 -41.78 -22.81
CA ALA A 496 37.49 -42.84 -22.79
C ALA A 496 36.75 -42.98 -21.44
N MET A 497 36.90 -42.01 -20.52
CA MET A 497 36.34 -42.10 -19.17
C MET A 497 34.80 -42.22 -19.17
N PRO A 498 34.22 -43.26 -18.53
CA PRO A 498 32.77 -43.41 -18.42
C PRO A 498 32.15 -42.45 -17.40
N ARG A 499 30.84 -42.17 -17.55
CA ARG A 499 30.08 -41.30 -16.63
C ARG A 499 30.08 -41.86 -15.21
N PRO A 500 30.39 -41.06 -14.17
CA PRO A 500 30.31 -41.51 -12.79
C PRO A 500 28.85 -41.80 -12.40
N VAL A 501 28.60 -42.95 -11.77
CA VAL A 501 27.27 -43.37 -11.31
C VAL A 501 26.80 -42.43 -10.20
N LYS A 502 25.65 -41.79 -10.39
CA LYS A 502 25.02 -40.90 -9.40
C LYS A 502 24.49 -41.77 -8.25
N GLU A 503 25.02 -41.62 -7.05
CA GLU A 503 24.39 -42.19 -5.85
C GLU A 503 23.03 -41.52 -5.67
N VAL A 504 21.97 -42.32 -5.75
CA VAL A 504 20.59 -41.87 -5.55
C VAL A 504 20.42 -41.53 -4.07
N LEU A 505 20.23 -40.25 -3.76
CA LEU A 505 19.85 -39.84 -2.41
C LEU A 505 18.47 -40.46 -2.08
N PRO A 506 18.26 -40.92 -0.83
CA PRO A 506 17.00 -41.54 -0.44
C PRO A 506 15.84 -40.54 -0.60
N ASP A 507 14.69 -41.06 -1.01
CA ASP A 507 13.48 -40.28 -1.21
C ASP A 507 13.08 -39.58 0.11
N VAL A 508 12.47 -38.41 0.02
CA VAL A 508 12.08 -37.58 1.19
C VAL A 508 11.17 -38.36 2.15
N LEU A 509 10.41 -39.33 1.61
CA LEU A 509 9.54 -40.23 2.37
C LEU A 509 10.29 -41.22 3.26
N ASP A 510 11.59 -41.48 3.00
CA ASP A 510 12.44 -42.35 3.81
C ASP A 510 13.09 -41.63 5.00
N VAL A 511 13.13 -40.29 5.00
CA VAL A 511 13.79 -39.48 6.04
C VAL A 511 12.79 -38.90 7.05
N ARG A 512 11.50 -38.78 6.69
CA ARG A 512 10.49 -38.29 7.64
C ARG A 512 10.26 -39.33 8.76
N SER A 513 10.08 -38.82 9.99
CA SER A 513 9.58 -39.59 11.13
C SER A 513 8.27 -38.96 11.64
N ASN A 514 7.15 -39.65 11.52
CA ASN A 514 5.85 -39.27 12.06
C ASN A 514 5.37 -40.29 13.12
N VAL A 515 4.38 -39.91 13.94
CA VAL A 515 3.91 -40.72 15.09
C VAL A 515 3.28 -42.07 14.66
N PHE A 516 2.85 -42.15 13.41
CA PHE A 516 2.18 -43.29 12.78
C PHE A 516 3.07 -43.97 11.71
N ASP A 517 4.38 -43.68 11.66
CA ASP A 517 5.26 -44.32 10.67
C ASP A 517 5.34 -45.83 10.90
N ASP A 518 5.24 -46.60 9.80
CA ASP A 518 5.20 -48.06 9.77
C ASP A 518 3.99 -48.74 10.45
N ASP A 519 3.05 -47.97 11.00
CA ASP A 519 1.83 -48.49 11.60
C ASP A 519 0.66 -48.64 10.59
N GLU A 520 -0.49 -49.15 11.05
CA GLU A 520 -1.67 -49.39 10.19
C GLU A 520 -2.34 -48.10 9.68
N PHE A 521 -1.92 -46.93 10.19
CA PHE A 521 -2.40 -45.59 9.86
C PHE A 521 -1.36 -44.73 9.15
N ASP A 522 -0.24 -45.31 8.70
CA ASP A 522 0.73 -44.66 7.81
C ASP A 522 0.16 -44.45 6.40
N ILE A 523 -0.64 -43.39 6.24
CA ILE A 523 -1.32 -43.01 4.98
C ILE A 523 -0.33 -42.72 3.85
N PHE A 524 0.93 -42.46 4.18
CA PHE A 524 1.89 -41.99 3.20
C PHE A 524 2.89 -43.08 2.74
N ARG A 525 3.01 -44.20 3.45
CA ARG A 525 3.65 -45.42 2.92
C ARG A 525 2.63 -46.46 2.44
N ARG A 526 1.36 -46.36 2.88
CA ARG A 526 0.29 -47.32 2.53
C ARG A 526 -0.96 -46.59 2.02
N ASP A 527 -1.43 -46.99 0.83
CA ASP A 527 -2.65 -46.42 0.20
C ASP A 527 -3.97 -46.94 0.80
N GLN A 528 -3.92 -47.89 1.74
CA GLN A 528 -5.11 -48.48 2.36
C GLN A 528 -5.04 -48.42 3.88
N VAL A 529 -6.05 -47.80 4.49
CA VAL A 529 -6.21 -47.67 5.94
C VAL A 529 -7.45 -48.44 6.38
N ASP A 530 -7.36 -49.15 7.51
CA ASP A 530 -8.49 -49.88 8.09
C ASP A 530 -9.52 -48.90 8.71
N MET A 531 -10.58 -48.66 7.95
CA MET A 531 -11.69 -47.77 8.30
C MET A 531 -12.48 -48.20 9.55
N SER A 532 -12.33 -49.45 10.02
CA SER A 532 -13.06 -49.96 11.20
C SER A 532 -12.58 -49.36 12.52
N ARG A 533 -11.33 -48.89 12.56
CA ARG A 533 -10.72 -48.23 13.72
C ARG A 533 -10.81 -46.71 13.67
N ILE A 534 -11.33 -46.15 12.58
CA ILE A 534 -11.59 -44.72 12.41
C ILE A 534 -12.96 -44.40 13.00
N TRP A 535 -12.97 -43.80 14.19
CA TRP A 535 -14.21 -43.37 14.84
C TRP A 535 -14.68 -42.03 14.25
N LYS A 536 -15.60 -42.07 13.28
CA LYS A 536 -16.25 -40.86 12.77
C LYS A 536 -17.22 -40.37 13.86
N GLY A 537 -16.93 -39.22 14.45
CA GLY A 537 -17.75 -38.63 15.52
C GLY A 537 -19.24 -38.56 15.14
N ARG A 538 -20.11 -38.74 16.14
CA ARG A 538 -21.57 -38.75 15.93
C ARG A 538 -22.07 -37.41 15.40
N SER A 539 -23.09 -37.45 14.55
CA SER A 539 -23.77 -36.24 14.06
C SER A 539 -24.33 -35.43 15.23
N ALA A 540 -24.21 -34.10 15.19
CA ALA A 540 -24.76 -33.19 16.20
C ALA A 540 -26.24 -33.45 16.50
N ARG A 541 -26.99 -33.95 15.50
CA ARG A 541 -28.41 -34.34 15.65
C ARG A 541 -28.62 -35.58 16.52
N GLU A 542 -27.71 -36.56 16.48
CA GLU A 542 -27.79 -37.76 17.34
C GLU A 542 -27.36 -37.47 18.76
N MET A 543 -26.35 -36.61 18.96
CA MET A 543 -25.95 -36.16 20.31
C MET A 543 -27.05 -35.36 21.01
N LEU A 544 -27.80 -34.52 20.28
CA LEU A 544 -28.90 -33.74 20.84
C LEU A 544 -30.16 -34.58 21.17
N ASN A 545 -30.29 -35.77 20.58
CA ASN A 545 -31.40 -36.68 20.85
C ASN A 545 -31.12 -37.62 22.03
N ASP A 546 -29.86 -37.83 22.42
CA ASP A 546 -29.51 -38.65 23.58
C ASP A 546 -29.71 -37.87 24.89
N LYS A 547 -30.97 -37.81 25.35
CA LYS A 547 -31.39 -37.08 26.57
C LYS A 547 -31.11 -37.83 27.88
N LYS A 548 -30.29 -38.88 27.87
CA LYS A 548 -29.96 -39.66 29.09
C LYS A 548 -29.37 -38.79 30.20
N HIS A 549 -28.48 -37.86 29.84
CA HIS A 549 -27.87 -36.92 30.79
C HIS A 549 -28.89 -35.95 31.41
N VAL A 550 -29.91 -35.54 30.64
CA VAL A 550 -30.99 -34.68 31.13
C VAL A 550 -31.90 -35.44 32.10
N ALA A 551 -32.17 -36.72 31.84
CA ALA A 551 -32.95 -37.57 32.73
C ALA A 551 -32.22 -37.83 34.05
N GLU A 552 -30.90 -38.08 34.01
CA GLU A 552 -30.06 -38.30 35.19
C GLU A 552 -29.94 -37.04 36.06
N GLN A 553 -29.85 -35.85 35.43
CA GLN A 553 -29.81 -34.58 36.15
C GLN A 553 -31.17 -34.16 36.72
N ARG A 554 -32.29 -34.56 36.11
CA ARG A 554 -33.65 -34.24 36.58
C ARG A 554 -33.90 -34.72 38.00
N SER A 555 -33.43 -35.93 38.31
CA SER A 555 -33.53 -36.52 39.65
C SER A 555 -32.69 -35.76 40.69
N ARG A 556 -31.60 -35.12 40.25
CA ARG A 556 -30.74 -34.27 41.09
C ARG A 556 -31.34 -32.89 41.35
N TYR A 557 -32.08 -32.34 40.38
CA TYR A 557 -32.77 -31.06 40.53
C TYR A 557 -34.06 -31.18 41.35
N GLN A 558 -34.73 -32.34 41.34
CA GLN A 558 -35.84 -32.66 42.24
C GLN A 558 -35.46 -32.59 43.72
N ALA A 559 -34.20 -32.83 44.07
CA ALA A 559 -33.72 -32.72 45.45
C ALA A 559 -33.63 -31.27 45.97
N TYR A 560 -33.74 -30.27 45.08
CA TYR A 560 -33.76 -28.84 45.43
C TYR A 560 -35.16 -28.23 45.30
N GLU A 561 -36.18 -29.06 45.07
CA GLU A 561 -37.58 -28.64 45.02
C GLU A 561 -38.05 -28.29 46.44
N THR A 562 -37.75 -27.06 46.85
CA THR A 562 -38.19 -26.48 48.11
C THR A 562 -39.64 -26.04 47.93
N VAL A 563 -40.55 -26.90 48.39
CA VAL A 563 -41.93 -26.67 48.82
C VAL A 563 -42.56 -25.34 48.36
N VAL A 564 -43.30 -25.39 47.26
CA VAL A 564 -44.47 -24.51 47.07
C VAL A 564 -45.67 -25.44 47.13
N ASP A 565 -46.56 -25.19 48.09
CA ASP A 565 -47.75 -26.01 48.36
C ASP A 565 -48.51 -26.37 47.08
N GLU A 566 -48.71 -27.66 46.85
CA GLU A 566 -49.59 -28.20 45.82
C GLU A 566 -51.03 -27.76 46.10
N VAL A 567 -51.58 -26.88 45.26
CA VAL A 567 -53.04 -26.80 45.11
C VAL A 567 -53.44 -27.92 44.16
N VAL A 568 -54.08 -28.95 44.71
CA VAL A 568 -54.62 -30.09 43.97
C VAL A 568 -55.71 -29.59 43.02
N ILE A 569 -55.46 -29.67 41.71
CA ILE A 569 -56.48 -29.48 40.68
C ILE A 569 -56.93 -30.88 40.23
N GLU A 570 -58.19 -31.22 40.53
CA GLU A 570 -58.83 -32.45 40.05
C GLU A 570 -58.99 -32.44 38.51
N PRO A 571 -58.97 -33.60 37.85
CA PRO A 571 -58.86 -33.68 36.40
C PRO A 571 -60.17 -33.25 35.72
N GLY A 572 -60.19 -32.04 35.16
CA GLY A 572 -61.33 -31.57 34.37
C GLY A 572 -61.41 -30.08 34.06
N GLU A 573 -60.64 -29.22 34.74
CA GLU A 573 -60.77 -27.76 34.57
C GLU A 573 -59.47 -27.07 34.08
N SER A 574 -59.65 -26.19 33.10
CA SER A 574 -58.64 -25.41 32.40
C SER A 574 -58.11 -24.27 33.26
N ALA A 575 -56.79 -24.22 33.47
CA ALA A 575 -56.09 -23.18 34.26
C ALA A 575 -55.94 -21.84 33.49
N GLU A 576 -57.05 -21.26 33.06
CA GLU A 576 -57.18 -19.86 32.65
C GLU A 576 -58.06 -19.12 33.67
N ALA A 577 -57.53 -18.84 34.87
CA ALA A 577 -57.99 -17.77 35.79
C ALA A 577 -57.42 -17.95 37.21
N TYR A 578 -56.27 -17.35 37.50
CA TYR A 578 -55.97 -16.82 38.84
C TYR A 578 -55.11 -15.57 38.67
N ASP A 579 -55.82 -14.47 38.47
CA ASP A 579 -55.38 -13.08 38.47
C ASP A 579 -55.24 -12.65 39.95
N TYR A 580 -54.07 -12.17 40.37
CA TYR A 580 -53.90 -11.53 41.68
C TYR A 580 -53.19 -10.19 41.49
N ASP A 581 -54.01 -9.13 41.60
CA ASP A 581 -53.69 -7.71 41.70
C ASP A 581 -52.95 -7.38 43.01
N ASP A 582 -51.81 -6.70 42.94
CA ASP A 582 -51.12 -6.09 44.10
C ASP A 582 -50.84 -4.59 43.92
N GLU A 583 -51.83 -3.86 43.40
CA GLU A 583 -51.85 -2.39 43.43
C GLU A 583 -51.88 -1.87 44.90
N TYR A 584 -50.91 -0.99 45.21
CA TYR A 584 -50.69 -0.08 46.37
C TYR A 584 -49.68 -0.50 47.47
N ASP A 585 -48.59 0.26 47.61
CA ASP A 585 -48.52 1.43 48.51
C ASP A 585 -47.20 2.23 48.34
N ASP A 586 -47.27 3.34 47.60
CA ASP A 586 -46.24 4.37 47.50
C ASP A 586 -46.43 5.42 48.61
N THR A 587 -46.19 5.09 49.88
CA THR A 587 -46.20 6.11 50.94
C THR A 587 -45.22 5.82 52.09
N TYR A 588 -44.32 6.79 52.33
CA TYR A 588 -43.28 6.89 53.38
C TYR A 588 -42.01 6.05 53.13
N ASP A 589 -40.89 6.61 52.65
CA ASP A 589 -40.06 7.54 53.41
C ASP A 589 -39.38 8.61 52.53
N MET A 590 -39.89 9.84 52.61
CA MET A 590 -39.08 11.04 52.53
C MET A 590 -38.64 11.37 53.96
N GLY A 591 -37.37 11.12 54.28
CA GLY A 591 -36.84 11.35 55.62
C GLY A 591 -35.33 11.53 55.62
N GLN A 592 -34.85 12.66 55.10
CA GLN A 592 -33.48 13.11 55.32
C GLN A 592 -33.39 13.73 56.72
N VAL A 593 -32.84 13.00 57.70
CA VAL A 593 -32.55 13.54 59.04
C VAL A 593 -31.33 12.85 59.67
N GLY A 594 -30.35 13.65 60.10
CA GLY A 594 -29.32 13.34 61.12
C GLY A 594 -28.21 12.38 60.66
N ALA A 595 -26.95 12.79 60.45
CA ALA A 595 -26.01 13.37 61.40
C ALA A 595 -25.75 12.50 62.65
N ASN A 596 -24.51 12.01 62.70
CA ASN A 596 -23.71 11.58 63.87
C ASN A 596 -23.91 10.19 64.52
N ASP A 597 -22.75 9.70 64.98
CA ASP A 597 -22.45 8.63 65.94
C ASP A 597 -22.20 7.23 65.32
N LEU A 598 -20.95 6.81 65.15
CA LEU A 598 -19.97 6.28 66.13
C LEU A 598 -20.20 4.80 66.51
N ASP A 599 -19.10 4.06 66.41
CA ASP A 599 -18.72 2.78 67.03
C ASP A 599 -19.34 1.45 66.57
N GLY A 600 -18.45 0.45 66.44
CA GLY A 600 -18.77 -0.93 66.84
C GLY A 600 -18.34 -2.06 65.89
N ASP A 601 -17.04 -2.37 65.89
CA ASP A 601 -16.39 -3.68 65.68
C ASP A 601 -17.20 -4.88 65.12
N SER A 602 -16.60 -5.61 64.14
CA SER A 602 -16.06 -6.97 64.36
C SER A 602 -15.64 -7.69 63.05
N LEU A 603 -14.33 -7.68 62.77
CA LEU A 603 -13.48 -8.83 62.42
C LEU A 603 -14.01 -9.93 61.47
N LEU A 604 -13.52 -9.94 60.21
CA LEU A 604 -12.97 -11.16 59.60
C LEU A 604 -11.76 -10.87 58.68
N ASN A 605 -10.67 -11.56 58.98
CA ASN A 605 -9.32 -11.43 58.46
C ASN A 605 -9.15 -11.73 56.96
N ARG A 606 -8.40 -10.88 56.24
CA ARG A 606 -7.48 -11.30 55.16
C ARG A 606 -6.20 -10.45 55.21
N ARG A 607 -5.05 -11.13 55.37
CA ARG A 607 -3.71 -10.51 55.42
C ARG A 607 -3.29 -9.96 54.04
N PRO A 608 -2.72 -8.76 53.93
CA PRO A 608 -2.12 -8.27 52.69
C PRO A 608 -0.66 -8.70 52.52
N PHE A 609 -0.31 -8.97 51.26
CA PHE A 609 1.02 -9.35 50.77
C PHE A 609 2.03 -8.21 50.96
N THR A 610 3.21 -8.48 51.53
CA THR A 610 4.26 -7.48 51.80
C THR A 610 5.33 -7.50 50.70
N ILE A 611 5.56 -6.36 50.06
CA ILE A 611 6.59 -6.20 49.01
C ILE A 611 7.98 -6.05 49.67
N PRO A 612 9.00 -6.81 49.25
CA PRO A 612 10.36 -6.73 49.80
C PRO A 612 11.01 -5.34 49.65
N GLN A 613 11.81 -4.97 50.65
CA GLN A 613 12.36 -3.63 50.92
C GLN A 613 13.30 -3.05 49.85
N ILE A 614 13.66 -3.82 48.81
CA ILE A 614 14.55 -3.41 47.71
C ILE A 614 13.75 -2.74 46.57
N LEU A 615 12.42 -2.87 46.56
CA LEU A 615 11.53 -2.34 45.50
C LEU A 615 10.76 -1.06 45.89
N ARG A 616 11.08 -0.41 47.02
CA ARG A 616 10.54 0.92 47.36
C ARG A 616 11.48 2.02 46.83
N LYS A 617 11.09 2.67 45.72
CA LYS A 617 11.70 3.94 45.28
C LYS A 617 11.31 5.05 46.27
N GLY A 618 12.32 5.70 46.85
CA GLY A 618 12.15 6.82 47.78
C GLY A 618 11.91 8.14 47.04
N ASN A 619 10.84 8.84 47.43
CA ASN A 619 10.72 10.28 47.20
C ASN A 619 11.19 11.00 48.48
N LYS A 620 12.13 11.93 48.33
CA LYS A 620 12.48 12.92 49.35
C LYS A 620 11.47 14.08 49.33
N PRO A 621 11.11 14.64 50.49
CA PRO A 621 10.19 15.78 50.61
C PRO A 621 10.91 17.13 50.48
N GLU A 622 10.16 18.11 49.98
CA GLU A 622 10.45 19.54 50.02
C GLU A 622 10.38 20.10 51.46
N LEU A 623 11.20 21.11 51.73
CA LEU A 623 11.15 21.96 52.91
C LEU A 623 10.79 23.37 52.45
N GLU A 624 9.74 23.93 53.04
CA GLU A 624 9.40 25.35 53.02
C GLU A 624 10.28 26.11 54.03
N GLU A 625 10.66 27.34 53.70
CA GLU A 625 10.79 28.42 54.69
C GLU A 625 10.49 29.78 54.04
N GLU A 626 9.93 30.66 54.86
CA GLU A 626 9.10 31.85 54.61
C GLU A 626 9.87 33.11 54.15
N GLY A 627 9.14 34.14 53.66
CA GLY A 627 9.53 35.54 53.92
C GLY A 627 9.20 36.59 52.84
N GLU A 628 8.07 37.28 53.04
CA GLU A 628 7.81 38.73 52.87
C GLU A 628 7.75 39.41 51.48
N ASP A 629 6.52 39.86 51.16
CA ASP A 629 6.07 41.20 50.74
C ASP A 629 6.85 42.00 49.68
N GLU A 630 6.18 42.35 48.57
CA GLU A 630 5.68 43.72 48.33
C GLU A 630 4.81 43.78 47.05
N GLU A 631 3.74 44.56 47.16
CA GLU A 631 2.77 44.91 46.13
C GLU A 631 3.40 45.81 45.04
N GLU A 632 2.91 45.72 43.79
CA GLU A 632 2.42 46.89 43.06
C GLU A 632 1.70 46.47 41.75
N GLU A 633 0.43 46.86 41.67
CA GLU A 633 -0.38 46.94 40.46
C GLU A 633 0.05 48.14 39.59
N GLU A 634 -0.13 48.03 38.26
CA GLU A 634 -0.84 48.98 37.38
C GLU A 634 -0.50 48.62 35.91
N THR A 635 -1.41 48.02 35.14
CA THR A 635 -2.54 48.57 34.38
C THR A 635 -2.24 49.31 33.07
N LEU A 636 -2.92 48.81 32.01
CA LEU A 636 -3.51 49.52 30.86
C LEU A 636 -2.52 50.06 29.80
N GLN A 637 -2.70 49.83 28.49
CA GLN A 637 -3.84 50.11 27.60
C GLN A 637 -3.70 49.18 26.37
N VAL A 638 -4.67 48.44 25.78
CA VAL A 638 -6.09 48.63 25.42
C VAL A 638 -6.36 49.93 24.68
N ILE A 639 -6.73 49.82 23.40
CA ILE A 639 -7.94 50.41 22.76
C ILE A 639 -7.88 50.03 21.26
N THR A 640 -8.57 48.97 20.85
CA THR A 640 -9.95 48.94 20.28
C THR A 640 -9.98 49.25 18.78
N SER A 641 -10.86 48.72 17.92
CA SER A 641 -12.13 48.04 18.14
C SER A 641 -12.60 47.34 16.86
N PHE A 642 -13.25 46.19 17.08
CA PHE A 642 -14.43 45.68 16.39
C PHE A 642 -15.13 46.59 15.36
N LYS A 643 -15.46 46.00 14.19
CA LYS A 643 -16.84 45.83 13.71
C LYS A 643 -16.94 44.83 12.56
N ASN A 644 -17.89 43.89 12.72
CA ASN A 644 -18.83 43.31 11.73
C ASN A 644 -18.35 43.21 10.27
N SER A 645 -18.38 42.05 9.61
CA SER A 645 -19.60 41.35 9.14
C SER A 645 -19.12 40.04 8.48
N ARG A 646 -19.34 38.85 9.03
CA ARG A 646 -20.50 37.96 8.80
C ARG A 646 -21.36 38.29 7.58
N SER A 647 -20.87 37.95 6.38
CA SER A 647 -21.68 37.73 5.17
C SER A 647 -20.84 36.98 4.12
N ASN A 648 -21.45 35.96 3.49
CA ASN A 648 -21.01 35.20 2.30
C ASN A 648 -20.50 33.77 2.51
N ILE A 649 -21.18 33.00 3.37
CA ILE A 649 -21.37 31.57 3.14
C ILE A 649 -22.88 31.32 3.07
N THR A 650 -23.46 31.72 1.94
CA THR A 650 -24.79 31.33 1.47
C THR A 650 -24.84 31.67 -0.01
N GLU A 651 -24.42 30.74 -0.86
CA GLU A 651 -24.92 30.60 -2.23
C GLU A 651 -24.32 29.35 -2.88
N LYS A 652 -25.02 28.23 -2.72
CA LYS A 652 -25.15 27.06 -3.62
C LYS A 652 -25.70 25.87 -2.84
N ASN A 653 -26.90 26.05 -2.27
CA ASN A 653 -27.73 24.91 -1.85
C ASN A 653 -29.21 25.32 -1.93
N SER A 654 -29.71 25.39 -3.15
CA SER A 654 -31.15 25.35 -3.41
C SER A 654 -31.36 24.86 -4.83
N LEU A 655 -31.73 23.58 -4.99
CA LEU A 655 -32.77 23.07 -5.89
C LEU A 655 -32.82 21.52 -5.86
N THR A 656 -33.16 20.93 -4.72
CA THR A 656 -33.88 19.65 -4.70
C THR A 656 -34.98 19.73 -3.65
N HIS A 657 -36.19 20.01 -4.12
CA HIS A 657 -37.38 20.17 -3.31
C HIS A 657 -37.89 18.78 -2.90
N PHE A 658 -37.39 18.22 -1.80
CA PHE A 658 -38.04 17.07 -1.17
C PHE A 658 -39.33 17.54 -0.49
N LYS A 659 -40.47 17.26 -1.13
CA LYS A 659 -41.81 17.40 -0.53
C LYS A 659 -41.87 16.54 0.74
N GLN A 660 -41.91 17.17 1.91
CA GLN A 660 -42.31 16.49 3.14
C GLN A 660 -43.79 16.09 3.01
N ARG A 661 -44.07 14.78 3.06
CA ARG A 661 -45.44 14.26 3.13
C ARG A 661 -45.95 14.41 4.57
N PRO A 662 -47.18 14.87 4.82
CA PRO A 662 -47.78 14.81 6.14
C PRO A 662 -48.13 13.36 6.50
N ASN A 663 -47.61 12.85 7.63
CA ASN A 663 -48.00 11.55 8.16
C ASN A 663 -49.47 11.60 8.60
N ASN A 664 -50.35 10.84 7.95
CA ASN A 664 -51.76 10.79 8.29
C ASN A 664 -52.12 9.42 8.88
N VAL A 665 -52.21 9.33 10.21
CA VAL A 665 -52.42 8.08 10.96
C VAL A 665 -53.90 7.87 11.35
N VAL A 666 -54.78 8.77 10.91
CA VAL A 666 -56.22 8.73 11.24
C VAL A 666 -56.97 7.95 10.14
N GLY A 667 -57.59 6.82 10.52
CA GLY A 667 -58.44 6.04 9.63
C GLY A 667 -59.77 6.72 9.31
N GLN A 668 -60.36 6.38 8.16
CA GLN A 668 -61.70 6.84 7.77
C GLN A 668 -62.79 6.23 8.67
N ALA A 669 -63.97 6.86 8.69
CA ALA A 669 -65.11 6.43 9.50
C ALA A 669 -65.54 4.96 9.25
N LYS A 670 -66.14 4.35 10.27
CA LYS A 670 -66.43 2.90 10.35
C LYS A 670 -67.24 2.42 9.14
N GLY A 671 -66.70 1.44 8.41
CA GLY A 671 -67.37 0.76 7.29
C GLY A 671 -66.83 1.05 5.88
N ARG A 672 -65.84 1.94 5.70
CA ARG A 672 -65.28 2.26 4.36
C ARG A 672 -63.90 1.70 3.99
N GLY A 673 -63.27 0.91 4.87
CA GLY A 673 -61.92 0.37 4.61
C GLY A 673 -60.83 1.45 4.64
N GLN A 674 -59.57 1.04 4.83
CA GLN A 674 -58.42 1.96 4.91
C GLN A 674 -57.70 2.04 3.56
N THR A 675 -57.11 3.21 3.26
CA THR A 675 -56.30 3.39 2.05
C THR A 675 -54.94 2.72 2.20
N GLN A 676 -54.35 2.29 1.08
CA GLN A 676 -53.10 1.50 1.04
C GLN A 676 -51.90 2.24 1.67
N GLU A 677 -51.84 3.57 1.57
CA GLU A 677 -50.78 4.38 2.22
C GLU A 677 -50.85 4.29 3.76
N THR A 678 -52.06 4.36 4.34
CA THR A 678 -52.25 4.26 5.81
C THR A 678 -51.82 2.89 6.36
N LEU A 679 -51.98 1.82 5.58
CA LEU A 679 -51.56 0.47 5.94
C LEU A 679 -50.03 0.31 5.87
N VAL A 680 -49.37 0.97 4.92
CA VAL A 680 -47.91 0.95 4.77
C VAL A 680 -47.22 1.69 5.92
N ASP A 681 -47.75 2.85 6.32
CA ASP A 681 -47.18 3.62 7.43
C ASP A 681 -47.34 2.92 8.78
N ARG A 682 -48.44 2.16 8.99
CA ARG A 682 -48.63 1.37 10.20
C ARG A 682 -47.77 0.09 10.24
N ARG A 683 -47.34 -0.42 9.07
CA ARG A 683 -46.49 -1.64 8.95
C ARG A 683 -45.06 -1.43 9.47
N LYS A 684 -44.58 -0.18 9.58
CA LYS A 684 -43.26 0.14 10.15
C LYS A 684 -43.13 -0.17 11.64
N GLU A 685 -44.24 -0.34 12.38
CA GLU A 685 -44.18 -0.69 13.80
C GLU A 685 -44.16 -2.20 14.09
N ALA A 686 -44.60 -3.03 13.14
CA ALA A 686 -44.75 -4.48 13.36
C ALA A 686 -43.42 -5.25 13.47
N ASN A 687 -42.29 -4.66 13.06
CA ASN A 687 -40.96 -5.30 13.10
C ASN A 687 -40.03 -4.76 14.21
N LYS A 688 -40.55 -4.04 15.21
CA LYS A 688 -39.74 -3.47 16.31
C LYS A 688 -39.19 -4.49 17.33
N GLY A 689 -39.46 -5.78 17.18
CA GLY A 689 -39.06 -6.84 18.12
C GLY A 689 -37.76 -7.60 17.79
N ARG A 690 -37.05 -7.30 16.70
CA ARG A 690 -35.96 -8.18 16.20
C ARG A 690 -34.55 -7.58 16.14
N GLY A 691 -34.31 -6.40 16.71
CA GLY A 691 -32.98 -5.78 16.77
C GLY A 691 -32.71 -5.14 18.14
N ALA A 692 -31.52 -5.41 18.69
CA ALA A 692 -31.05 -4.93 19.99
C ALA A 692 -31.16 -3.41 20.12
N ASN A 693 -31.77 -2.96 21.23
CA ASN A 693 -32.29 -1.61 21.41
C ASN A 693 -31.53 -0.88 22.53
N HIS A 694 -30.22 -0.63 22.36
CA HIS A 694 -29.35 -0.16 23.45
C HIS A 694 -29.27 1.36 23.66
N ASN A 695 -29.95 2.19 22.87
CA ASN A 695 -29.80 3.65 22.99
C ASN A 695 -31.04 4.43 23.44
N ARG A 696 -32.16 3.76 23.78
CA ARG A 696 -33.35 4.46 24.30
C ARG A 696 -33.19 4.92 25.75
N ARG A 697 -32.54 4.13 26.61
CA ARG A 697 -32.32 4.48 28.02
C ARG A 697 -31.35 5.67 28.15
N ASN A 698 -30.24 5.63 27.43
CA ASN A 698 -29.28 6.75 27.37
C ASN A 698 -29.91 8.05 26.83
N MET A 699 -30.78 8.00 25.82
CA MET A 699 -31.45 9.21 25.30
C MET A 699 -32.59 9.71 26.20
N ALA A 700 -33.24 8.82 26.95
CA ALA A 700 -34.22 9.21 27.97
C ALA A 700 -33.53 9.84 29.19
N ASP A 701 -32.41 9.29 29.64
CA ASP A 701 -31.60 9.82 30.74
C ASP A 701 -30.94 11.15 30.35
N ARG A 702 -30.50 11.32 29.08
CA ARG A 702 -29.99 12.61 28.57
C ARG A 702 -31.07 13.69 28.47
N LYS A 703 -32.33 13.30 28.24
CA LYS A 703 -33.48 14.22 28.28
C LYS A 703 -33.90 14.55 29.71
N ARG A 704 -33.74 13.64 30.67
CA ARG A 704 -33.97 13.88 32.10
C ARG A 704 -32.86 14.74 32.74
N ASN A 705 -31.60 14.59 32.30
CA ASN A 705 -30.46 15.37 32.82
C ASN A 705 -30.32 16.78 32.24
N LYS A 706 -31.12 17.16 31.23
CA LYS A 706 -31.26 18.55 30.80
C LYS A 706 -32.56 19.08 31.39
N GLY A 707 -32.49 19.56 32.63
CA GLY A 707 -33.60 20.13 33.36
C GLY A 707 -34.39 21.12 32.50
N MET A 708 -35.68 20.86 32.32
CA MET A 708 -36.63 21.89 31.91
C MET A 708 -36.93 22.74 33.13
N ILE A 709 -36.48 23.99 33.12
CA ILE A 709 -37.06 25.04 33.96
C ILE A 709 -38.22 25.61 33.13
N PRO A 710 -39.48 25.50 33.56
CA PRO A 710 -40.54 26.29 32.96
C PRO A 710 -40.42 27.74 33.44
N SER A 711 -40.70 28.66 32.52
CA SER A 711 -40.80 30.11 32.71
C SER A 711 -41.55 30.54 33.96
#